data_AF-A0A6A4W674-F1
#
_entry.id   AF-A0A6A4W674-F1
#
_cell.length_a   1.000
_cell.length_b   1.000
_cell.length_c   1.000
_cell.angle_alpha   90.00
_cell.angle_beta   90.00
_cell.angle_gamma   90.00
#
_symmetry.space_group_name_H-M   'P 1'
#
loop_
_entity.id
_entity.type
_entity.pdbx_description
1 polymer ?
#
loop_
_entity_poly.entity_id
_entity_poly.type
_entity_poly.pdbx_seq_one_letter_code
_entity_poly.pdbx_strand_id
1 'polypeptide(L)'
;MKSNLWAKGSVFTSFMVCCVVLALLSSSLATEYWVTATGMAPKNASDSNPQPTAEINLGLFKGQTVKNNLAGAQQFTLTLVCQKNESLCMYSCGKTAEDRADDIADLLYNNGGSFKPGISCDTKTLSTSRPAASGGGGLLFSVSRSLALLPEQIVSSVADVPQSEPEFMSYGLWLSTIVMLGAAIAFTLVAAMFAILNTATTPVETIFGVIGLYVWNAIAMVFELLALSLWGAQFHQHLQHSVLWRDELTQQWTTDGMANLGYSYWLVFVAMFLHAVNMGVLWFGTHQRKPKTYRSYRRRWVVLFVIVVTQVTNGAAWLSFSPVANYAAHYYGTSIDNINWQMTQFMIVQLLVTPFIMWAVDHWSFRWVVVIGAVLNGVGMAIKGLSTWDLVTPADLRFTITMVGSVLAAIAQPFTLVIPTRYSQAWHPQSERTVSTTLSSLANPIGCMLGISVTPLYVKSSADVPLINTVWAIPAIVAALTAIAGVTMSHPPTPPSPSAAERRAPEPLLRTLRALCASRPLVILSICFGPAIGAMNGVATLLGQMLCTTGYSTGFVGVCGALLFGCGIPGAILLGLIATKTGRAVETAKVSYSLTAVFLIMFCQAARYPDLEWLVGLSIGLVGLVGVGTYPLVIELGVEATYPIDQTYSNSLIFIPGSLVGAALVVLGTVMGRPVSEAARQYEVCSVDGAAGAVEPLDYTNYYMLMTSLLSVSVIAFTLLFDTPYHRTARDQADGNRSETVSVAPADATASLDDRGTEQAPEV
;
A
#
# COMPACT_ATOMS: atom_id res chain seq x y z
N MET A 1 2.75 -9.67 26.77
CA MET A 1 4.04 -10.27 26.36
C MET A 1 3.93 -11.76 26.03
N LYS A 2 3.41 -12.62 26.94
CA LYS A 2 3.24 -14.07 26.69
C LYS A 2 2.38 -14.41 25.46
N SER A 3 1.29 -13.68 25.18
CA SER A 3 0.41 -13.92 24.02
C SER A 3 1.07 -13.66 22.65
N ASN A 4 2.02 -12.71 22.58
CA ASN A 4 2.73 -12.42 21.33
C ASN A 4 3.83 -13.46 21.01
N LEU A 5 4.43 -14.05 22.05
CA LEU A 5 5.42 -15.12 21.89
C LEU A 5 4.76 -16.39 21.32
N TRP A 6 3.59 -16.75 21.85
CA TRP A 6 2.81 -17.90 21.38
C TRP A 6 2.32 -17.73 19.94
N ALA A 7 1.89 -16.51 19.56
CA ALA A 7 1.46 -16.24 18.19
C ALA A 7 2.62 -16.35 17.18
N LYS A 8 3.77 -15.72 17.46
CA LYS A 8 4.97 -15.85 16.62
C LYS A 8 5.49 -17.30 16.59
N GLY A 9 5.42 -18.00 17.73
CA GLY A 9 5.73 -19.43 17.83
C GLY A 9 4.87 -20.27 16.90
N SER A 10 3.54 -20.06 16.88
CA SER A 10 2.64 -20.83 16.01
C SER A 10 2.91 -20.65 14.51
N VAL A 11 3.32 -19.46 14.07
CA VAL A 11 3.68 -19.19 12.67
C VAL A 11 5.02 -19.85 12.32
N PHE A 12 6.01 -19.84 13.22
CA PHE A 12 7.27 -20.55 13.00
C PHE A 12 7.07 -22.07 13.00
N THR A 13 6.19 -22.60 13.87
CA THR A 13 5.79 -24.00 13.84
C THR A 13 5.20 -24.37 12.48
N SER A 14 4.41 -23.49 11.86
CA SER A 14 3.88 -23.73 10.51
C SER A 14 4.98 -23.89 9.46
N PHE A 15 6.05 -23.10 9.52
CA PHE A 15 7.18 -23.27 8.61
C PHE A 15 7.82 -24.66 8.78
N MET A 16 8.05 -25.08 10.02
CA MET A 16 8.62 -26.39 10.32
C MET A 16 7.73 -27.55 9.85
N VAL A 17 6.41 -27.42 10.04
CA VAL A 17 5.47 -28.43 9.53
C VAL A 17 5.50 -28.49 8.00
N CYS A 18 5.53 -27.35 7.30
CA CYS A 18 5.66 -27.35 5.84
C CYS A 18 6.96 -28.02 5.36
N CYS A 19 8.09 -27.83 6.06
CA CYS A 19 9.34 -28.51 5.73
C CYS A 19 9.24 -30.04 5.88
N VAL A 20 8.57 -30.52 6.93
CA VAL A 20 8.32 -31.96 7.12
C VAL A 20 7.42 -32.50 6.02
N VAL A 21 6.35 -31.78 5.66
CA VAL A 21 5.46 -32.18 4.55
C VAL A 21 6.23 -32.26 3.23
N LEU A 22 7.07 -31.26 2.91
CA LEU A 22 7.90 -31.29 1.70
C LEU A 22 8.84 -32.51 1.66
N ALA A 23 9.41 -32.88 2.81
CA ALA A 23 10.22 -34.09 2.90
C ALA A 23 9.39 -35.35 2.63
N LEU A 24 8.19 -35.47 3.22
CA LEU A 24 7.30 -36.62 3.02
C LEU A 24 6.84 -36.76 1.56
N LEU A 25 6.42 -35.67 0.92
CA LEU A 25 6.01 -35.67 -0.49
C LEU A 25 7.17 -36.00 -1.42
N SER A 26 8.36 -35.47 -1.13
CA SER A 26 9.57 -35.75 -1.90
C SER A 26 10.00 -37.22 -1.74
N SER A 27 9.94 -37.76 -0.52
CA SER A 27 10.17 -39.18 -0.26
C SER A 27 9.16 -40.06 -1.00
N SER A 28 7.86 -39.71 -0.97
CA SER A 28 6.82 -40.45 -1.69
C SER A 28 7.07 -40.51 -3.20
N LEU A 29 7.53 -39.42 -3.83
CA LEU A 29 7.88 -39.42 -5.26
C LEU A 29 9.13 -40.26 -5.58
N ALA A 30 10.09 -40.33 -4.66
CA ALA A 30 11.36 -41.01 -4.85
C ALA A 30 11.30 -42.52 -4.58
N THR A 31 10.36 -42.98 -3.75
CA THR A 31 10.28 -44.38 -3.32
C THR A 31 9.50 -45.27 -4.28
N GLU A 32 9.91 -46.54 -4.35
CA GLU A 32 9.36 -47.55 -5.26
C GLU A 32 8.19 -48.35 -4.65
N TYR A 33 7.44 -47.76 -3.72
CA TYR A 33 6.46 -48.48 -2.88
C TYR A 33 5.11 -47.76 -2.83
N TRP A 34 4.59 -47.35 -3.97
CA TRP A 34 3.21 -46.87 -4.12
C TRP A 34 2.22 -48.04 -4.15
N VAL A 35 2.62 -49.14 -4.76
CA VAL A 35 1.89 -50.42 -4.77
C VAL A 35 2.87 -51.53 -4.42
N THR A 36 2.43 -52.45 -3.56
CA THR A 36 3.17 -53.66 -3.18
C THR A 36 2.27 -54.86 -3.45
N ALA A 37 2.76 -55.84 -4.18
CA ALA A 37 2.00 -57.03 -4.52
C ALA A 37 2.86 -58.29 -4.34
N THR A 38 2.21 -59.41 -4.03
CA THR A 38 2.85 -60.73 -4.04
C THR A 38 2.31 -61.54 -5.21
N GLY A 39 3.18 -62.00 -6.10
CA GLY A 39 2.84 -62.91 -7.20
C GLY A 39 3.09 -64.36 -6.82
N MET A 40 2.23 -65.27 -7.30
CA MET A 40 2.38 -66.71 -7.11
C MET A 40 2.42 -67.43 -8.47
N ALA A 41 3.34 -68.39 -8.62
CA ALA A 41 3.41 -69.27 -9.79
C ALA A 41 2.28 -70.32 -9.77
N PRO A 42 1.88 -70.93 -10.90
CA PRO A 42 0.90 -72.02 -10.90
C PRO A 42 1.37 -73.19 -10.03
N LYS A 43 0.49 -73.77 -9.22
CA LYS A 43 0.79 -74.94 -8.38
C LYS A 43 0.24 -76.21 -9.01
N ASN A 44 1.12 -77.12 -9.43
CA ASN A 44 0.72 -78.47 -9.86
C ASN A 44 0.30 -79.30 -8.64
N ALA A 45 -0.84 -79.98 -8.72
CA ALA A 45 -1.42 -80.76 -7.62
C ALA A 45 -0.54 -81.95 -7.14
N SER A 46 0.50 -82.30 -7.90
CA SER A 46 1.43 -83.41 -7.64
C SER A 46 2.78 -83.00 -7.03
N ASP A 47 3.04 -81.70 -6.83
CA ASP A 47 4.34 -81.21 -6.38
C ASP A 47 4.33 -80.84 -4.88
N SER A 48 5.25 -81.41 -4.10
CA SER A 48 5.38 -81.19 -2.65
C SER A 48 6.33 -80.04 -2.30
N ASN A 49 6.96 -79.42 -3.31
CA ASN A 49 7.86 -78.28 -3.11
C ASN A 49 7.10 -76.98 -2.75
N PRO A 50 7.74 -76.07 -2.00
CA PRO A 50 7.19 -74.74 -1.73
C PRO A 50 7.00 -73.96 -3.04
N GLN A 51 5.84 -73.33 -3.18
CA GLN A 51 5.43 -72.58 -4.38
C GLN A 51 6.34 -71.36 -4.55
N PRO A 52 6.92 -71.12 -5.75
CA PRO A 52 7.68 -69.91 -6.02
C PRO A 52 6.84 -68.65 -5.84
N THR A 53 7.42 -67.65 -5.19
CA THR A 53 6.76 -66.36 -4.89
C THR A 53 7.53 -65.20 -5.50
N ALA A 54 6.83 -64.17 -5.95
CA ALA A 54 7.43 -62.92 -6.41
C ALA A 54 6.97 -61.77 -5.52
N GLU A 55 7.88 -60.93 -5.06
CA GLU A 55 7.55 -59.68 -4.37
C GLU A 55 7.72 -58.52 -5.36
N ILE A 56 6.64 -57.78 -5.60
CA ILE A 56 6.58 -56.71 -6.59
C ILE A 56 6.35 -55.38 -5.85
N ASN A 57 7.27 -54.46 -6.00
CA ASN A 57 7.19 -53.10 -5.44
C ASN A 57 7.21 -52.09 -6.59
N LEU A 58 6.16 -51.28 -6.72
CA LEU A 58 6.03 -50.30 -7.78
C LEU A 58 5.92 -48.89 -7.20
N GLY A 59 6.80 -47.99 -7.64
CA GLY A 59 6.68 -46.55 -7.44
C GLY A 59 6.18 -45.85 -8.69
N LEU A 60 5.98 -44.53 -8.59
CA LEU A 60 5.36 -43.73 -9.66
C LEU A 60 6.10 -43.74 -11.00
N PHE A 61 7.42 -43.99 -11.00
CA PHE A 61 8.26 -43.96 -12.20
C PHE A 61 9.06 -45.25 -12.42
N LYS A 62 9.38 -45.95 -11.33
CA LYS A 62 10.21 -47.16 -11.30
C LYS A 62 9.66 -48.15 -10.29
N GLY A 63 9.95 -49.41 -10.50
CA GLY A 63 9.60 -50.49 -9.59
C GLY A 63 10.66 -51.58 -9.61
N GLN A 64 10.46 -52.59 -8.77
CA GLN A 64 11.32 -53.75 -8.67
C GLN A 64 10.47 -54.99 -8.42
N THR A 65 10.90 -56.11 -8.97
CA THR A 65 10.34 -57.43 -8.64
C THR A 65 11.45 -58.36 -8.17
N VAL A 66 11.21 -59.10 -7.11
CA VAL A 66 12.13 -60.11 -6.57
C VAL A 66 11.44 -61.46 -6.64
N LYS A 67 11.93 -62.34 -7.52
CA LYS A 67 11.42 -63.71 -7.67
C LYS A 67 12.22 -64.66 -6.80
N ASN A 68 11.53 -65.34 -5.90
CA ASN A 68 12.10 -66.37 -5.03
C ASN A 68 11.80 -67.75 -5.63
N ASN A 69 12.82 -68.34 -6.26
CA ASN A 69 12.76 -69.68 -6.83
C ASN A 69 13.63 -70.65 -6.01
N LEU A 70 13.49 -71.95 -6.26
CA LEU A 70 14.31 -73.01 -5.64
C LEU A 70 15.83 -72.81 -5.87
N ALA A 71 16.23 -72.08 -6.92
CA ALA A 71 17.62 -71.78 -7.28
C ALA A 71 18.21 -70.51 -6.63
N GLY A 72 17.40 -69.75 -5.87
CA GLY A 72 17.80 -68.48 -5.26
C GLY A 72 16.91 -67.30 -5.69
N ALA A 73 17.10 -66.15 -5.02
CA ALA A 73 16.32 -64.93 -5.27
C ALA A 73 16.91 -64.12 -6.43
N GLN A 74 16.07 -63.72 -7.39
CA GLN A 74 16.45 -62.90 -8.54
C GLN A 74 15.67 -61.58 -8.54
N GLN A 75 16.40 -60.45 -8.58
CA GLN A 75 15.82 -59.12 -8.62
C GLN A 75 15.88 -58.53 -10.02
N PHE A 76 14.74 -57.98 -10.47
CA PHE A 76 14.58 -57.29 -11.74
C PHE A 76 14.13 -55.84 -11.47
N THR A 77 14.67 -54.91 -12.23
CA THR A 77 14.25 -53.50 -12.17
C THR A 77 13.22 -53.23 -13.26
N LEU A 78 12.13 -52.57 -12.89
CA LEU A 78 11.02 -52.21 -13.75
C LEU A 78 10.99 -50.69 -13.94
N THR A 79 10.72 -50.25 -15.16
CA THR A 79 10.56 -48.83 -15.49
C THR A 79 9.19 -48.62 -16.11
N LEU A 80 8.49 -47.57 -15.67
CA LEU A 80 7.19 -47.23 -16.22
C LEU A 80 7.35 -46.66 -17.64
N VAL A 81 6.54 -47.16 -18.58
CA VAL A 81 6.41 -46.61 -19.92
C VAL A 81 4.95 -46.39 -20.26
N CYS A 82 4.68 -45.32 -21.02
CA CYS A 82 3.34 -44.88 -21.34
C CYS A 82 3.24 -44.47 -22.80
N GLN A 83 2.16 -44.89 -23.47
CA GLN A 83 1.85 -44.51 -24.84
C GLN A 83 0.72 -43.47 -24.84
N LYS A 84 1.08 -42.21 -25.09
CA LYS A 84 0.16 -41.07 -25.00
C LYS A 84 -1.05 -41.19 -25.95
N ASN A 85 -0.87 -41.75 -27.14
CA ASN A 85 -1.93 -41.85 -28.15
C ASN A 85 -3.05 -42.81 -27.73
N GLU A 86 -2.69 -43.89 -27.03
CA GLU A 86 -3.63 -44.94 -26.61
C GLU A 86 -4.11 -44.72 -25.17
N SER A 87 -3.52 -43.76 -24.45
CA SER A 87 -3.82 -43.43 -23.05
C SER A 87 -3.53 -44.56 -22.04
N LEU A 88 -2.54 -45.42 -22.34
CA LEU A 88 -2.19 -46.61 -21.55
C LEU A 88 -0.74 -46.54 -21.06
N CYS A 89 -0.49 -47.15 -19.90
CA CYS A 89 0.81 -47.28 -19.27
C CYS A 89 1.02 -48.71 -18.74
N MET A 90 2.27 -49.15 -18.68
CA MET A 90 2.67 -50.36 -17.98
C MET A 90 4.12 -50.28 -17.51
N TYR A 91 4.50 -51.18 -16.61
CA TYR A 91 5.89 -51.35 -16.21
C TYR A 91 6.58 -52.34 -17.15
N SER A 92 7.79 -52.00 -17.59
CA SER A 92 8.63 -52.82 -18.48
C SER A 92 10.03 -52.98 -17.90
N CYS A 93 10.65 -54.15 -18.11
CA CYS A 93 12.04 -54.41 -17.72
C CYS A 93 13.09 -53.99 -18.78
N GLY A 94 12.65 -53.48 -19.94
CA GLY A 94 13.53 -53.21 -21.07
C GLY A 94 14.65 -52.20 -20.75
N LYS A 95 15.85 -52.43 -21.29
CA LYS A 95 17.04 -51.63 -20.98
C LYS A 95 16.98 -50.25 -21.64
N THR A 96 16.65 -50.21 -22.93
CA THR A 96 16.54 -48.95 -23.68
C THR A 96 15.12 -48.41 -23.71
N ALA A 97 14.96 -47.12 -24.00
CA ALA A 97 13.63 -46.51 -24.13
C ALA A 97 12.85 -47.08 -25.33
N GLU A 98 13.55 -47.49 -26.39
CA GLU A 98 12.99 -48.14 -27.58
C GLU A 98 12.48 -49.54 -27.22
N ASP A 99 13.30 -50.37 -26.54
CA ASP A 99 12.88 -51.72 -26.11
C ASP A 99 11.60 -51.69 -25.26
N ARG A 100 11.47 -50.69 -24.37
CA ARG A 100 10.28 -50.56 -23.51
C ARG A 100 9.07 -50.00 -24.25
N ALA A 101 9.26 -49.20 -25.31
CA ALA A 101 8.16 -48.70 -26.14
C ALA A 101 7.62 -49.81 -27.04
N ASP A 102 8.51 -50.62 -27.60
CA ASP A 102 8.17 -51.84 -28.35
C ASP A 102 7.40 -52.84 -27.47
N ASP A 103 7.77 -52.95 -26.18
CA ASP A 103 7.10 -53.80 -25.20
C ASP A 103 5.58 -53.51 -25.06
N ILE A 104 5.20 -52.22 -25.09
CA ILE A 104 3.78 -51.81 -25.06
C ILE A 104 3.12 -52.03 -26.42
N ALA A 105 3.78 -51.62 -27.51
CA ALA A 105 3.22 -51.70 -28.85
C ALA A 105 2.91 -53.14 -29.27
N ASP A 106 3.79 -54.09 -28.94
CA ASP A 106 3.59 -55.50 -29.23
C ASP A 106 2.36 -56.08 -28.47
N LEU A 107 2.07 -55.63 -27.24
CA LEU A 107 0.88 -56.09 -26.50
C LEU A 107 -0.42 -55.49 -27.05
N LEU A 108 -0.38 -54.32 -27.68
CA LEU A 108 -1.56 -53.65 -28.25
C LEU A 108 -1.92 -54.17 -29.64
N TYR A 109 -0.92 -54.47 -30.49
CA TYR A 109 -1.14 -54.74 -31.91
C TYR A 109 -0.95 -56.21 -32.33
N ASN A 110 -0.33 -57.07 -31.52
CA ASN A 110 -0.15 -58.50 -31.83
C ASN A 110 -1.03 -59.41 -30.94
N ASN A 111 -2.36 -59.36 -31.14
CA ASN A 111 -3.29 -60.35 -30.58
C ASN A 111 -3.16 -61.71 -31.32
N GLY A 112 -2.08 -62.46 -31.05
CA GLY A 112 -1.91 -63.86 -31.48
C GLY A 112 -0.81 -64.17 -32.51
N GLY A 113 0.10 -63.24 -32.82
CA GLY A 113 1.28 -63.49 -33.65
C GLY A 113 2.51 -63.95 -32.85
N SER A 114 3.49 -64.61 -33.50
CA SER A 114 4.70 -65.11 -32.83
C SER A 114 5.45 -63.99 -32.11
N PHE A 115 5.41 -64.03 -30.77
CA PHE A 115 6.14 -63.15 -29.88
C PHE A 115 7.63 -63.09 -30.25
N LYS A 116 8.21 -61.89 -30.42
CA LYS A 116 9.67 -61.76 -30.58
C LYS A 116 10.36 -62.27 -29.31
N PRO A 117 11.32 -63.21 -29.40
CA PRO A 117 12.04 -63.67 -28.23
C PRO A 117 13.01 -62.58 -27.73
N GLY A 118 12.85 -62.18 -26.47
CA GLY A 118 13.96 -61.75 -25.61
C GLY A 118 14.22 -60.25 -25.49
N ILE A 119 13.33 -59.50 -24.83
CA ILE A 119 13.77 -58.29 -24.12
C ILE A 119 14.65 -58.76 -22.95
N SER A 120 15.95 -58.44 -22.98
CA SER A 120 16.87 -58.84 -21.91
C SER A 120 16.68 -57.91 -20.71
N CYS A 121 16.08 -58.41 -19.63
CA CYS A 121 16.00 -57.67 -18.37
C CYS A 121 17.36 -57.65 -17.63
N ASP A 122 17.63 -56.58 -16.87
CA ASP A 122 18.74 -56.59 -15.92
C ASP A 122 18.39 -57.45 -14.69
N THR A 123 19.20 -58.48 -14.45
CA THR A 123 19.04 -59.43 -13.35
C THR A 123 20.16 -59.26 -12.33
N LYS A 124 19.78 -59.15 -11.05
CA LYS A 124 20.70 -59.28 -9.92
C LYS A 124 20.36 -60.54 -9.14
N THR A 125 21.27 -61.50 -9.08
CA THR A 125 21.13 -62.71 -8.25
C THR A 125 21.48 -62.34 -6.81
N LEU A 126 20.52 -62.45 -5.89
CA LEU A 126 20.77 -62.29 -4.47
C LEU A 126 21.34 -63.62 -3.93
N SER A 127 22.62 -63.62 -3.58
CA SER A 127 23.25 -64.77 -2.92
C SER A 127 22.71 -64.92 -1.50
N THR A 128 22.03 -66.02 -1.22
CA THR A 128 21.68 -66.40 0.16
C THR A 128 22.94 -66.91 0.86
N SER A 129 23.71 -66.02 1.49
CA SER A 129 24.71 -66.42 2.46
C SER A 129 24.03 -66.76 3.79
N ARG A 130 23.69 -68.04 3.98
CA ARG A 130 23.70 -68.60 5.34
C ARG A 130 25.15 -68.56 5.84
N PRO A 131 25.45 -68.09 7.06
CA PRO A 131 26.81 -68.13 7.59
C PRO A 131 27.15 -69.59 7.93
N ALA A 132 27.95 -70.24 7.08
CA ALA A 132 28.64 -71.47 7.44
C ALA A 132 29.97 -71.09 8.11
N ALA A 133 30.17 -71.63 9.30
CA ALA A 133 31.32 -71.40 10.15
C ALA A 133 32.65 -71.87 9.51
N SER A 134 33.68 -71.06 9.76
CA SER A 134 35.11 -71.41 9.93
C SER A 134 35.78 -72.43 9.01
N GLY A 135 36.84 -71.98 8.33
CA GLY A 135 38.06 -72.80 8.16
C GLY A 135 38.75 -72.70 6.80
N GLY A 136 39.92 -72.04 6.78
CA GLY A 136 41.09 -72.50 6.00
C GLY A 136 41.18 -72.19 4.51
N GLY A 137 41.98 -71.16 4.18
CA GLY A 137 43.03 -71.16 3.14
C GLY A 137 42.73 -71.59 1.70
N GLY A 138 42.99 -70.66 0.76
CA GLY A 138 43.63 -71.00 -0.52
C GLY A 138 42.85 -70.71 -1.82
N LEU A 139 43.43 -69.78 -2.59
CA LEU A 139 43.53 -69.74 -4.07
C LEU A 139 42.30 -69.43 -4.95
N LEU A 140 42.55 -68.43 -5.80
CA LEU A 140 41.84 -67.98 -7.00
C LEU A 140 41.32 -69.12 -7.89
N PHE A 141 40.11 -68.96 -8.44
CA PHE A 141 39.84 -69.20 -9.86
C PHE A 141 38.56 -68.47 -10.31
N SER A 142 38.69 -67.60 -11.31
CA SER A 142 37.57 -67.14 -12.14
C SER A 142 37.43 -68.13 -13.28
N VAL A 143 36.22 -68.60 -13.64
CA VAL A 143 35.86 -68.92 -15.04
C VAL A 143 34.34 -68.76 -15.22
N SER A 144 34.02 -67.96 -16.22
CA SER A 144 32.75 -67.75 -16.91
C SER A 144 32.28 -68.93 -17.77
N ARG A 145 30.95 -69.03 -17.96
CA ARG A 145 30.20 -69.73 -19.04
C ARG A 145 30.47 -71.22 -19.24
N SER A 146 29.40 -72.03 -19.13
CA SER A 146 28.86 -72.89 -20.20
C SER A 146 27.90 -73.93 -19.62
N LEU A 147 26.60 -73.74 -19.82
CA LEU A 147 25.65 -74.85 -19.88
C LEU A 147 24.62 -74.51 -20.95
N ALA A 148 25.07 -74.63 -22.20
CA ALA A 148 24.21 -75.07 -23.27
C ALA A 148 23.87 -76.54 -22.99
N LEU A 149 22.62 -76.91 -23.24
CA LEU A 149 22.08 -78.22 -23.62
C LEU A 149 20.71 -78.41 -22.96
N LEU A 150 19.65 -77.99 -23.64
CA LEU A 150 18.51 -78.88 -23.95
C LEU A 150 17.88 -78.40 -25.28
N PRO A 151 17.60 -79.31 -26.25
CA PRO A 151 17.10 -78.96 -27.56
C PRO A 151 15.56 -78.85 -27.63
N GLU A 152 15.14 -78.22 -28.72
CA GLU A 152 13.79 -78.09 -29.28
C GLU A 152 12.86 -79.31 -29.11
N GLN A 153 11.56 -78.98 -28.99
CA GLN A 153 10.37 -79.84 -29.11
C GLN A 153 9.93 -80.63 -27.87
N ILE A 154 8.88 -80.12 -27.20
CA ILE A 154 7.55 -80.73 -26.99
C ILE A 154 6.80 -79.78 -26.05
N VAL A 155 5.93 -78.92 -26.58
CA VAL A 155 4.53 -78.77 -26.14
C VAL A 155 3.76 -78.27 -27.36
N SER A 156 3.41 -79.22 -28.22
CA SER A 156 2.20 -79.11 -29.04
C SER A 156 0.99 -79.05 -28.10
N SER A 157 -0.01 -78.25 -28.48
CA SER A 157 -1.30 -77.99 -27.82
C SER A 157 -1.23 -77.34 -26.43
N VAL A 158 -1.21 -76.00 -26.45
CA VAL A 158 -1.94 -75.20 -25.46
C VAL A 158 -3.03 -74.46 -26.23
N ALA A 159 -3.95 -75.24 -26.82
CA ALA A 159 -5.29 -74.76 -27.08
C ALA A 159 -6.03 -74.87 -25.74
N ASP A 160 -6.74 -73.80 -25.37
CA ASP A 160 -7.46 -73.60 -24.11
C ASP A 160 -6.62 -73.13 -22.90
N VAL A 161 -6.04 -71.93 -23.02
CA VAL A 161 -5.69 -71.10 -21.85
C VAL A 161 -6.47 -69.79 -21.95
N PRO A 162 -7.27 -69.41 -20.93
CA PRO A 162 -7.94 -68.11 -20.92
C PRO A 162 -6.87 -67.01 -20.97
N GLN A 163 -6.83 -66.26 -22.07
CA GLN A 163 -6.02 -65.04 -22.14
C GLN A 163 -6.61 -64.05 -21.14
N SER A 164 -5.97 -63.87 -19.99
CA SER A 164 -6.26 -62.71 -19.15
C SER A 164 -5.82 -61.48 -19.94
N GLU A 165 -6.77 -60.62 -20.32
CA GLU A 165 -6.46 -59.36 -21.00
C GLU A 165 -5.48 -58.55 -20.14
N PRO A 166 -4.39 -58.00 -20.70
CA PRO A 166 -3.47 -57.18 -19.94
C PRO A 166 -4.21 -55.92 -19.46
N GLU A 167 -4.43 -55.81 -18.14
CA GLU A 167 -5.00 -54.60 -17.54
C GLU A 167 -3.93 -53.50 -17.49
N PHE A 168 -3.98 -52.60 -18.47
CA PHE A 168 -3.09 -51.45 -18.52
C PHE A 168 -3.53 -50.35 -17.56
N MET A 169 -2.55 -49.62 -17.05
CA MET A 169 -2.79 -48.40 -16.28
C MET A 169 -3.27 -47.27 -17.19
N SER A 170 -4.27 -46.50 -16.75
CA SER A 170 -4.63 -45.24 -17.43
C SER A 170 -3.51 -44.20 -17.35
N TYR A 171 -3.02 -43.74 -18.50
CA TYR A 171 -2.05 -42.65 -18.61
C TYR A 171 -2.57 -41.35 -18.01
N GLY A 172 -3.87 -41.07 -18.21
CA GLY A 172 -4.51 -39.85 -17.72
C GLY A 172 -4.51 -39.77 -16.20
N LEU A 173 -4.90 -40.85 -15.51
CA LEU A 173 -4.94 -40.92 -14.05
C LEU A 173 -3.53 -40.87 -13.44
N TRP A 174 -2.57 -41.59 -14.04
CA TRP A 174 -1.17 -41.56 -13.62
C TRP A 174 -0.56 -40.15 -13.76
N LEU A 175 -0.67 -39.54 -14.95
CA LEU A 175 -0.12 -38.21 -15.20
C LEU A 175 -0.78 -37.16 -14.31
N SER A 176 -2.11 -37.24 -14.14
CA SER A 176 -2.84 -36.32 -13.27
C SER A 176 -2.37 -36.46 -11.82
N THR A 177 -2.12 -37.68 -11.33
CA THR A 177 -1.58 -37.90 -9.97
C THR A 177 -0.23 -37.19 -9.80
N ILE A 178 0.69 -37.32 -10.76
CA ILE A 178 1.99 -36.64 -10.72
C ILE A 178 1.83 -35.12 -10.73
N VAL A 179 0.97 -34.59 -11.61
CA VAL A 179 0.74 -33.15 -11.71
C VAL A 179 0.13 -32.60 -10.42
N MET A 180 -0.81 -33.33 -9.81
CA MET A 180 -1.40 -32.94 -8.52
C MET A 180 -0.36 -32.97 -7.39
N LEU A 181 0.52 -33.98 -7.33
CA LEU A 181 1.61 -34.02 -6.34
C LEU A 181 2.63 -32.88 -6.55
N GLY A 182 2.98 -32.58 -7.80
CA GLY A 182 3.85 -31.45 -8.14
C GLY A 182 3.24 -30.11 -7.73
N ALA A 183 1.93 -29.93 -7.97
CA ALA A 183 1.18 -28.75 -7.52
C ALA A 183 1.16 -28.66 -5.99
N ALA A 184 0.90 -29.77 -5.29
CA ALA A 184 0.95 -29.83 -3.82
C ALA A 184 2.32 -29.35 -3.28
N ILE A 185 3.43 -29.90 -3.80
CA ILE A 185 4.78 -29.47 -3.43
C ILE A 185 5.00 -27.97 -3.67
N ALA A 186 4.57 -27.46 -4.83
CA ALA A 186 4.71 -26.03 -5.16
C ALA A 186 3.93 -25.14 -4.17
N PHE A 187 2.69 -25.49 -3.83
CA PHE A 187 1.89 -24.73 -2.88
C PHE A 187 2.39 -24.87 -1.43
N THR A 188 2.94 -26.03 -1.05
CA THR A 188 3.60 -26.21 0.24
C THR A 188 4.89 -25.39 0.34
N LEU A 189 5.66 -25.23 -0.74
CA LEU A 189 6.81 -24.31 -0.78
C LEU A 189 6.38 -22.85 -0.62
N VAL A 190 5.31 -22.44 -1.29
CA VAL A 190 4.72 -21.10 -1.14
C VAL A 190 4.24 -20.88 0.30
N ALA A 191 3.58 -21.87 0.90
CA ALA A 191 3.17 -21.84 2.29
C ALA A 191 4.36 -21.72 3.25
N ALA A 192 5.45 -22.47 3.01
CA ALA A 192 6.67 -22.39 3.80
C ALA A 192 7.36 -21.02 3.67
N MET A 193 7.47 -20.50 2.45
CA MET A 193 8.05 -19.18 2.17
C MET A 193 7.25 -18.07 2.86
N PHE A 194 5.92 -18.10 2.77
CA PHE A 194 5.12 -17.11 3.47
C PHE A 194 5.14 -17.34 4.98
N ALA A 195 5.21 -18.57 5.48
CA ALA A 195 5.32 -18.82 6.91
C ALA A 195 6.61 -18.19 7.46
N ILE A 196 7.76 -18.40 6.81
CA ILE A 196 9.03 -17.78 7.23
C ILE A 196 9.01 -16.26 7.07
N LEU A 197 8.45 -15.73 5.97
CA LEU A 197 8.28 -14.28 5.82
C LEU A 197 7.39 -13.70 6.92
N ASN A 198 6.33 -14.38 7.34
CA ASN A 198 5.46 -13.95 8.43
C ASN A 198 6.10 -14.09 9.82
N THR A 199 7.20 -14.84 9.96
CA THR A 199 7.99 -14.82 11.20
C THR A 199 8.86 -13.57 11.33
N ALA A 200 9.37 -13.07 10.19
CA ALA A 200 10.26 -11.89 10.14
C ALA A 200 9.51 -10.57 9.88
N THR A 201 8.39 -10.61 9.16
CA THR A 201 7.65 -9.44 8.69
C THR A 201 6.16 -9.55 9.04
N THR A 202 5.49 -8.41 9.20
CA THR A 202 4.01 -8.36 9.31
C THR A 202 3.45 -7.75 8.03
N PRO A 203 3.26 -8.55 6.97
CA PRO A 203 2.79 -8.04 5.69
C PRO A 203 1.38 -7.45 5.83
N VAL A 204 1.15 -6.31 5.18
CA VAL A 204 -0.10 -5.52 5.27
C VAL A 204 -1.22 -6.14 4.42
N GLU A 205 -0.89 -6.93 3.41
CA GLU A 205 -1.84 -7.52 2.49
C GLU A 205 -2.41 -8.87 2.98
N THR A 206 -3.70 -9.09 2.75
CA THR A 206 -4.46 -10.22 3.31
C THR A 206 -3.98 -11.59 2.85
N ILE A 207 -3.50 -11.71 1.60
CA ILE A 207 -3.00 -12.97 1.01
C ILE A 207 -1.58 -13.30 1.47
N PHE A 208 -0.79 -12.29 1.86
CA PHE A 208 0.57 -12.50 2.36
C PHE A 208 0.62 -12.63 3.88
N GLY A 209 -0.46 -12.30 4.60
CA GLY A 209 -0.58 -12.48 6.05
C GLY A 209 -1.00 -13.88 6.51
N VAL A 210 -1.42 -13.98 7.77
CA VAL A 210 -1.85 -15.25 8.41
C VAL A 210 -3.02 -15.91 7.66
N ILE A 211 -3.97 -15.13 7.12
CA ILE A 211 -5.08 -15.66 6.31
C ILE A 211 -4.54 -16.39 5.08
N GLY A 212 -3.51 -15.82 4.44
CA GLY A 212 -2.76 -16.47 3.37
C GLY A 212 -2.22 -17.84 3.73
N LEU A 213 -1.64 -17.99 4.94
CA LEU A 213 -1.11 -19.28 5.39
C LEU A 213 -2.18 -20.37 5.43
N TYR A 214 -3.41 -20.06 5.86
CA TYR A 214 -4.51 -21.03 5.78
C TYR A 214 -4.84 -21.38 4.34
N VAL A 215 -4.90 -20.39 3.45
CA VAL A 215 -5.25 -20.58 2.05
C VAL A 215 -4.22 -21.48 1.36
N TRP A 216 -2.92 -21.19 1.51
CA TRP A 216 -1.87 -21.98 0.86
C TRP A 216 -1.79 -23.41 1.38
N ASN A 217 -1.94 -23.62 2.70
CA ASN A 217 -1.99 -24.97 3.29
C ASN A 217 -3.26 -25.74 2.86
N ALA A 218 -4.41 -25.07 2.77
CA ALA A 218 -5.65 -25.70 2.31
C ALA A 218 -5.59 -26.09 0.83
N ILE A 219 -5.02 -25.24 -0.03
CA ILE A 219 -4.82 -25.54 -1.44
C ILE A 219 -3.90 -26.75 -1.61
N ALA A 220 -2.75 -26.79 -0.91
CA ALA A 220 -1.85 -27.94 -0.94
C ALA A 220 -2.57 -29.24 -0.53
N MET A 221 -3.31 -29.19 0.58
CA MET A 221 -4.10 -30.33 1.08
C MET A 221 -5.16 -30.83 0.08
N VAL A 222 -5.80 -29.92 -0.67
CA VAL A 222 -6.76 -30.30 -1.73
C VAL A 222 -6.05 -31.03 -2.87
N PHE A 223 -4.87 -30.57 -3.28
CA PHE A 223 -4.08 -31.25 -4.32
C PHE A 223 -3.58 -32.63 -3.87
N GLU A 224 -3.20 -32.80 -2.61
CA GLU A 224 -2.86 -34.10 -2.02
C GLU A 224 -4.07 -35.04 -1.99
N LEU A 225 -5.24 -34.54 -1.58
CA LEU A 225 -6.47 -35.33 -1.59
C LEU A 225 -6.84 -35.78 -3.01
N LEU A 226 -6.70 -34.89 -4.00
CA LEU A 226 -6.93 -35.23 -5.41
C LEU A 226 -5.92 -36.28 -5.90
N ALA A 227 -4.64 -36.15 -5.57
CA ALA A 227 -3.63 -37.15 -5.91
C ALA A 227 -3.95 -38.52 -5.30
N LEU A 228 -4.30 -38.57 -4.01
CA LEU A 228 -4.71 -39.80 -3.32
C LEU A 228 -5.96 -40.42 -3.97
N SER A 229 -6.95 -39.59 -4.32
CA SER A 229 -8.19 -40.06 -4.95
C SER A 229 -7.97 -40.61 -6.34
N LEU A 230 -7.16 -39.92 -7.17
CA LEU A 230 -6.82 -40.35 -8.52
C LEU A 230 -6.02 -41.65 -8.52
N TRP A 231 -5.02 -41.77 -7.64
CA TRP A 231 -4.26 -43.01 -7.49
C TRP A 231 -5.10 -44.13 -6.88
N GLY A 232 -5.97 -43.82 -5.92
CA GLY A 232 -6.91 -44.78 -5.34
C GLY A 232 -7.89 -45.34 -6.38
N ALA A 233 -8.39 -44.48 -7.27
CA ALA A 233 -9.23 -44.90 -8.40
C ALA A 233 -8.45 -45.78 -9.38
N GLN A 234 -7.24 -45.36 -9.75
CA GLN A 234 -6.32 -46.16 -10.57
C GLN A 234 -6.05 -47.54 -9.96
N PHE A 235 -5.82 -47.58 -8.64
CA PHE A 235 -5.56 -48.82 -7.92
C PHE A 235 -6.76 -49.77 -7.97
N HIS A 236 -7.96 -49.26 -7.67
CA HIS A 236 -9.16 -50.08 -7.65
C HIS A 236 -9.60 -50.56 -9.03
N GLN A 237 -9.37 -49.75 -10.08
CA GLN A 237 -9.80 -50.07 -11.45
C GLN A 237 -8.82 -50.96 -12.20
N HIS A 238 -7.51 -50.86 -11.93
CA HIS A 238 -6.50 -51.51 -12.76
C HIS A 238 -5.43 -52.28 -11.99
N LEU A 239 -5.07 -51.87 -10.76
CA LEU A 239 -3.93 -52.46 -10.05
C LEU A 239 -4.33 -53.43 -8.94
N GLN A 240 -5.63 -53.59 -8.63
CA GLN A 240 -6.09 -54.52 -7.61
C GLN A 240 -6.20 -55.96 -8.13
N HIS A 241 -6.47 -56.12 -9.43
CA HIS A 241 -6.72 -57.41 -10.07
C HIS A 241 -5.48 -57.99 -10.78
N SER A 242 -4.62 -57.16 -11.36
CA SER A 242 -3.33 -57.65 -11.86
C SER A 242 -2.30 -56.54 -11.93
N VAL A 243 -1.11 -56.80 -11.40
CA VAL A 243 0.02 -55.85 -11.40
C VAL A 243 1.20 -56.38 -12.22
N LEU A 244 0.96 -57.43 -13.00
CA LEU A 244 1.99 -58.17 -13.70
C LEU A 244 2.48 -57.43 -14.93
N TRP A 245 3.77 -57.59 -15.21
CA TRP A 245 4.40 -57.12 -16.45
C TRP A 245 4.60 -58.31 -17.42
N ARG A 246 4.98 -58.02 -18.68
CA ARG A 246 4.96 -58.96 -19.82
C ARG A 246 5.42 -60.41 -19.51
N ASP A 247 6.61 -60.61 -18.95
CA ASP A 247 7.17 -61.98 -18.82
C ASP A 247 6.48 -62.82 -17.74
N GLU A 248 5.75 -62.20 -16.82
CA GLU A 248 4.95 -62.92 -15.82
C GLU A 248 3.59 -63.34 -16.36
N LEU A 249 3.01 -62.55 -17.28
CA LEU A 249 1.81 -62.92 -18.05
C LEU A 249 2.05 -64.17 -18.91
N THR A 250 3.23 -64.30 -19.52
CA THR A 250 3.58 -65.45 -20.36
C THR A 250 3.90 -66.71 -19.55
N GLN A 251 4.31 -66.58 -18.29
CA GLN A 251 4.66 -67.69 -17.39
C GLN A 251 3.51 -68.09 -16.42
N GLN A 252 2.28 -67.63 -16.65
CA GLN A 252 1.08 -67.95 -15.86
C GLN A 252 1.16 -67.57 -14.36
N TRP A 253 1.89 -66.52 -14.00
CA TRP A 253 1.86 -66.02 -12.62
C TRP A 253 0.55 -65.26 -12.39
N THR A 254 0.03 -65.26 -11.15
CA THR A 254 -1.14 -64.46 -10.77
C THR A 254 -0.84 -63.52 -9.60
N THR A 255 -1.39 -62.31 -9.65
CA THR A 255 -1.37 -61.30 -8.57
C THR A 255 -2.76 -60.85 -8.15
N ASP A 256 -3.80 -61.56 -8.61
CA ASP A 256 -5.20 -61.15 -8.40
C ASP A 256 -5.57 -61.08 -6.92
N GLY A 257 -6.03 -59.91 -6.50
CA GLY A 257 -6.37 -59.59 -5.12
C GLY A 257 -5.17 -59.52 -4.15
N MET A 258 -3.93 -59.66 -4.62
CA MET A 258 -2.72 -59.68 -3.79
C MET A 258 -1.96 -58.35 -3.76
N ALA A 259 -2.47 -57.34 -4.47
CA ALA A 259 -1.92 -55.99 -4.47
C ALA A 259 -2.45 -55.17 -3.29
N ASN A 260 -1.58 -54.35 -2.70
CA ASN A 260 -1.89 -53.41 -1.62
C ASN A 260 -1.25 -52.05 -1.89
N LEU A 261 -1.86 -51.00 -1.34
CA LEU A 261 -1.27 -49.66 -1.35
C LEU A 261 -0.05 -49.64 -0.42
N GLY A 262 1.11 -49.30 -1.00
CA GLY A 262 2.38 -49.26 -0.27
C GLY A 262 2.54 -48.00 0.58
N TYR A 263 3.61 -47.95 1.37
CA TYR A 263 3.83 -46.85 2.31
C TYR A 263 3.98 -45.48 1.61
N SER A 264 4.40 -45.43 0.34
CA SER A 264 4.59 -44.17 -0.40
C SER A 264 3.28 -43.42 -0.61
N TYR A 265 2.18 -44.16 -0.78
CA TYR A 265 0.82 -43.61 -0.82
C TYR A 265 0.43 -43.03 0.55
N TRP A 266 0.70 -43.77 1.63
CA TRP A 266 0.39 -43.34 2.99
C TRP A 266 1.23 -42.15 3.48
N LEU A 267 2.45 -41.95 2.96
CA LEU A 267 3.23 -40.75 3.23
C LEU A 267 2.51 -39.47 2.76
N VAL A 268 1.82 -39.51 1.62
CA VAL A 268 0.99 -38.39 1.12
C VAL A 268 -0.21 -38.16 2.04
N PHE A 269 -0.84 -39.22 2.54
CA PHE A 269 -1.92 -39.10 3.53
C PHE A 269 -1.44 -38.46 4.84
N VAL A 270 -0.26 -38.84 5.33
CA VAL A 270 0.36 -38.23 6.52
C VAL A 270 0.69 -36.75 6.27
N ALA A 271 1.20 -36.41 5.09
CA ALA A 271 1.45 -35.02 4.68
C ALA A 271 0.16 -34.17 4.70
N MET A 272 -0.93 -34.70 4.15
CA MET A 272 -2.26 -34.09 4.18
C MET A 272 -2.78 -33.88 5.60
N PHE A 273 -2.60 -34.87 6.47
CA PHE A 273 -2.97 -34.74 7.88
C PHE A 273 -2.13 -33.67 8.60
N LEU A 274 -0.83 -33.57 8.32
CA LEU A 274 0.03 -32.54 8.87
C LEU A 274 -0.38 -31.13 8.41
N HIS A 275 -0.84 -30.96 7.17
CA HIS A 275 -1.43 -29.70 6.72
C HIS A 275 -2.70 -29.34 7.50
N ALA A 276 -3.56 -30.30 7.81
CA ALA A 276 -4.74 -30.09 8.66
C ALA A 276 -4.37 -29.70 10.09
N VAL A 277 -3.40 -30.40 10.70
CA VAL A 277 -2.87 -30.07 12.04
C VAL A 277 -2.24 -28.68 12.05
N ASN A 278 -1.49 -28.34 11.00
CA ASN A 278 -0.86 -27.02 10.86
C ASN A 278 -1.91 -25.90 10.88
N MET A 279 -3.01 -26.06 10.13
CA MET A 279 -4.13 -25.13 10.18
C MET A 279 -4.76 -25.05 11.58
N GLY A 280 -4.86 -26.16 12.31
CA GLY A 280 -5.32 -26.16 13.71
C GLY A 280 -4.39 -25.40 14.66
N VAL A 281 -3.07 -25.56 14.50
CA VAL A 281 -2.04 -24.84 15.28
C VAL A 281 -2.09 -23.35 14.99
N LEU A 282 -2.15 -22.97 13.70
CA LEU A 282 -2.34 -21.58 13.27
C LEU A 282 -3.63 -21.00 13.86
N TRP A 283 -4.72 -21.78 13.84
CA TRP A 283 -6.01 -21.37 14.40
C TRP A 283 -5.87 -21.07 15.87
N PHE A 284 -5.38 -22.00 16.67
CA PHE A 284 -5.24 -21.82 18.12
C PHE A 284 -4.28 -20.67 18.48
N GLY A 285 -3.16 -20.55 17.76
CA GLY A 285 -2.16 -19.49 17.98
C GLY A 285 -2.64 -18.09 17.58
N THR A 286 -3.59 -17.99 16.66
CA THR A 286 -4.12 -16.71 16.17
C THR A 286 -5.53 -16.38 16.66
N HIS A 287 -6.25 -17.34 17.26
CA HIS A 287 -7.63 -17.18 17.78
C HIS A 287 -7.74 -16.13 18.90
N GLN A 288 -6.63 -15.78 19.56
CA GLN A 288 -6.62 -14.67 20.54
C GLN A 288 -6.67 -13.28 19.90
N ARG A 289 -6.72 -13.17 18.57
CA ARG A 289 -7.00 -11.91 17.87
C ARG A 289 -8.38 -11.99 17.23
N LYS A 290 -9.41 -11.40 17.87
CA LYS A 290 -10.59 -10.96 17.12
C LYS A 290 -10.09 -9.94 16.08
N PRO A 291 -10.15 -10.21 14.76
CA PRO A 291 -9.86 -9.17 13.81
C PRO A 291 -10.95 -8.11 13.98
N LYS A 292 -10.57 -6.90 14.38
CA LYS A 292 -11.45 -5.74 14.19
C LYS A 292 -11.65 -5.63 12.68
N THR A 293 -12.84 -5.95 12.19
CA THR A 293 -13.19 -5.81 10.77
C THR A 293 -13.16 -4.32 10.43
N TYR A 294 -12.10 -3.91 9.74
CA TYR A 294 -11.96 -2.55 9.22
C TYR A 294 -12.81 -2.44 7.95
N ARG A 295 -13.92 -1.70 8.02
CA ARG A 295 -14.82 -1.49 6.88
C ARG A 295 -14.82 -0.01 6.50
N SER A 296 -14.58 0.28 5.23
CA SER A 296 -14.74 1.62 4.67
C SER A 296 -16.18 1.84 4.19
N TYR A 297 -16.71 3.03 4.46
CA TYR A 297 -18.09 3.40 4.10
C TYR A 297 -18.07 4.46 3.00
N ARG A 298 -18.97 4.35 2.01
CA ARG A 298 -19.10 5.34 0.92
C ARG A 298 -19.35 6.77 1.42
N ARG A 299 -19.96 6.91 2.61
CA ARG A 299 -20.23 8.20 3.27
C ARG A 299 -19.00 9.08 3.47
N ARG A 300 -17.80 8.50 3.56
CA ARG A 300 -16.55 9.28 3.65
C ARG A 300 -16.45 10.30 2.52
N TRP A 301 -16.83 9.95 1.29
CA TRP A 301 -16.73 10.85 0.14
C TRP A 301 -17.67 12.05 0.24
N VAL A 302 -18.83 11.91 0.90
CA VAL A 302 -19.72 13.05 1.20
C VAL A 302 -19.06 14.02 2.17
N VAL A 303 -18.40 13.50 3.21
CA VAL A 303 -17.66 14.34 4.17
C VAL A 303 -16.47 15.05 3.49
N LEU A 304 -15.73 14.33 2.63
CA LEU A 304 -14.64 14.92 1.85
C LEU A 304 -15.14 16.03 0.91
N PHE A 305 -16.26 15.79 0.21
CA PHE A 305 -16.88 16.80 -0.65
C PHE A 305 -17.23 18.07 0.14
N VAL A 306 -17.86 17.94 1.31
CA VAL A 306 -18.18 19.08 2.18
C VAL A 306 -16.91 19.85 2.57
N ILE A 307 -15.85 19.14 2.99
CA ILE A 307 -14.57 19.76 3.38
C ILE A 307 -13.97 20.53 2.19
N VAL A 308 -13.90 19.91 1.01
CA VAL A 308 -13.30 20.49 -0.19
C VAL A 308 -14.08 21.72 -0.66
N VAL A 309 -15.40 21.63 -0.81
CA VAL A 309 -16.21 22.76 -1.29
C VAL A 309 -16.19 23.92 -0.30
N THR A 310 -16.21 23.63 1.00
CA THR A 310 -16.10 24.67 2.03
C THR A 310 -14.75 25.38 1.95
N GLN A 311 -13.64 24.64 1.82
CA GLN A 311 -12.29 25.20 1.69
C GLN A 311 -12.12 26.04 0.40
N VAL A 312 -12.66 25.55 -0.72
CA VAL A 312 -12.63 26.27 -2.01
C VAL A 312 -13.40 27.59 -1.91
N THR A 313 -14.64 27.54 -1.42
CA THR A 313 -15.46 28.75 -1.28
C THR A 313 -14.90 29.72 -0.25
N ASN A 314 -14.26 29.22 0.81
CA ASN A 314 -13.57 30.06 1.80
C ASN A 314 -12.35 30.78 1.21
N GLY A 315 -11.50 30.07 0.44
CA GLY A 315 -10.37 30.68 -0.26
C GLY A 315 -10.82 31.73 -1.29
N ALA A 316 -11.89 31.43 -2.02
CA ALA A 316 -12.47 32.38 -2.98
C ALA A 316 -13.10 33.61 -2.27
N ALA A 317 -13.76 33.40 -1.13
CA ALA A 317 -14.34 34.48 -0.33
C ALA A 317 -13.30 35.52 0.11
N TRP A 318 -12.10 35.04 0.44
CA TRP A 318 -10.98 35.85 0.88
C TRP A 318 -10.40 36.70 -0.26
N LEU A 319 -10.12 36.12 -1.43
CA LEU A 319 -9.36 36.82 -2.48
C LEU A 319 -10.16 37.24 -3.72
N SER A 320 -11.47 37.01 -3.75
CA SER A 320 -12.34 37.38 -4.88
C SER A 320 -12.26 38.87 -5.25
N PHE A 321 -12.14 39.77 -4.28
CA PHE A 321 -12.07 41.21 -4.55
C PHE A 321 -10.67 41.75 -4.84
N SER A 322 -9.61 40.97 -4.65
CA SER A 322 -8.22 41.40 -4.92
C SER A 322 -8.01 41.97 -6.33
N PRO A 323 -8.42 41.30 -7.42
CA PRO A 323 -8.21 41.80 -8.79
C PRO A 323 -9.13 42.95 -9.21
N VAL A 324 -10.19 43.23 -8.44
CA VAL A 324 -11.27 44.15 -8.80
C VAL A 324 -11.62 45.09 -7.63
N ALA A 325 -10.65 45.40 -6.78
CA ALA A 325 -10.86 46.17 -5.56
C ALA A 325 -11.45 47.57 -5.84
N ASN A 326 -11.07 48.18 -6.96
CA ASN A 326 -11.61 49.44 -7.47
C ASN A 326 -13.11 49.34 -7.83
N TYR A 327 -13.51 48.30 -8.57
CA TYR A 327 -14.92 48.06 -8.90
C TYR A 327 -15.77 47.76 -7.66
N ALA A 328 -15.24 46.98 -6.72
CA ALA A 328 -15.90 46.69 -5.45
C ALA A 328 -16.05 47.94 -4.58
N ALA A 329 -15.00 48.76 -4.46
CA ALA A 329 -15.03 50.02 -3.73
C ALA A 329 -16.10 50.98 -4.30
N HIS A 330 -16.15 51.11 -5.63
CA HIS A 330 -17.17 51.92 -6.30
C HIS A 330 -18.59 51.39 -6.08
N TYR A 331 -18.82 50.08 -6.19
CA TYR A 331 -20.14 49.48 -5.97
C TYR A 331 -20.67 49.69 -4.54
N TYR A 332 -19.80 49.53 -3.55
CA TYR A 332 -20.16 49.66 -2.14
C TYR A 332 -20.08 51.10 -1.62
N GLY A 333 -19.69 52.08 -2.45
CA GLY A 333 -19.56 53.48 -2.05
C GLY A 333 -18.52 53.71 -0.94
N THR A 334 -17.43 52.94 -0.94
CA THR A 334 -16.42 52.91 0.13
C THR A 334 -15.01 53.07 -0.43
N SER A 335 -14.01 53.30 0.43
CA SER A 335 -12.59 53.34 0.02
C SER A 335 -12.03 51.95 -0.33
N ILE A 336 -10.98 51.92 -1.14
CA ILE A 336 -10.22 50.68 -1.42
C ILE A 336 -9.62 50.10 -0.13
N ASP A 337 -9.22 50.94 0.81
CA ASP A 337 -8.69 50.47 2.11
C ASP A 337 -9.73 49.64 2.86
N ASN A 338 -10.99 50.04 2.83
CA ASN A 338 -12.08 49.27 3.44
C ASN A 338 -12.29 47.91 2.74
N ILE A 339 -12.14 47.85 1.42
CA ILE A 339 -12.14 46.59 0.66
C ILE A 339 -10.91 45.72 1.03
N ASN A 340 -9.75 46.33 1.22
CA ASN A 340 -8.55 45.64 1.68
C ASN A 340 -8.72 45.10 3.11
N TRP A 341 -9.35 45.86 4.01
CA TRP A 341 -9.71 45.40 5.35
C TRP A 341 -10.67 44.21 5.31
N GLN A 342 -11.61 44.20 4.35
CA GLN A 342 -12.51 43.06 4.17
C GLN A 342 -11.75 41.77 3.82
N MET A 343 -10.63 41.84 3.10
CA MET A 343 -9.80 40.67 2.80
C MET A 343 -8.82 40.37 3.95
N THR A 344 -8.18 41.41 4.50
CA THR A 344 -7.16 41.33 5.56
C THR A 344 -7.71 40.72 6.85
N GLN A 345 -8.99 40.94 7.14
CA GLN A 345 -9.63 40.35 8.33
C GLN A 345 -9.55 38.81 8.35
N PHE A 346 -9.45 38.13 7.21
CA PHE A 346 -9.30 36.66 7.19
C PHE A 346 -8.05 36.24 7.97
N MET A 347 -6.95 36.98 7.83
CA MET A 347 -5.71 36.74 8.56
C MET A 347 -5.84 37.05 10.05
N ILE A 348 -6.52 38.15 10.40
CA ILE A 348 -6.67 38.62 11.78
C ILE A 348 -7.61 37.70 12.57
N VAL A 349 -8.77 37.39 12.00
CA VAL A 349 -9.74 36.48 12.62
C VAL A 349 -9.14 35.09 12.74
N GLN A 350 -8.40 34.60 11.74
CA GLN A 350 -7.65 33.35 11.84
C GLN A 350 -6.71 33.37 13.03
N LEU A 351 -5.92 34.43 13.22
CA LEU A 351 -5.01 34.58 14.36
C LEU A 351 -5.75 34.44 15.71
N LEU A 352 -6.91 35.10 15.85
CA LEU A 352 -7.68 35.11 17.09
C LEU A 352 -8.42 33.80 17.38
N VAL A 353 -8.94 33.15 16.34
CA VAL A 353 -9.80 31.96 16.48
C VAL A 353 -8.96 30.67 16.54
N THR A 354 -7.75 30.64 15.96
CA THR A 354 -6.91 29.45 15.91
C THR A 354 -6.62 28.79 17.28
N PRO A 355 -6.26 29.53 18.36
CA PRO A 355 -6.07 28.93 19.69
C PRO A 355 -7.33 28.25 20.24
N PHE A 356 -8.50 28.82 19.96
CA PHE A 356 -9.78 28.21 20.32
C PHE A 356 -10.01 26.91 19.54
N ILE A 357 -9.65 26.86 18.25
CA ILE A 357 -9.77 25.64 17.45
C ILE A 357 -8.80 24.56 17.92
N MET A 358 -7.56 24.89 18.27
CA MET A 358 -6.62 23.93 18.86
C MET A 358 -7.23 23.24 20.09
N TRP A 359 -7.86 24.01 20.99
CA TRP A 359 -8.60 23.46 22.14
C TRP A 359 -9.81 22.63 21.72
N ALA A 360 -10.66 23.18 20.85
CA ALA A 360 -11.91 22.56 20.43
C ALA A 360 -11.66 21.24 19.71
N VAL A 361 -10.56 21.10 18.98
CA VAL A 361 -10.21 19.91 18.22
C VAL A 361 -9.94 18.69 19.11
N ASP A 362 -9.50 18.88 20.36
CA ASP A 362 -9.30 17.80 21.32
C ASP A 362 -10.52 17.51 22.22
N HIS A 363 -11.42 18.48 22.35
CA HIS A 363 -12.59 18.39 23.26
C HIS A 363 -13.91 18.15 22.52
N TRP A 364 -14.02 18.60 21.27
CA TRP A 364 -15.23 18.47 20.47
C TRP A 364 -15.15 17.25 19.59
N SER A 365 -16.34 16.73 19.29
CA SER A 365 -16.47 15.66 18.31
C SER A 365 -16.16 16.20 16.90
N PHE A 366 -15.39 15.44 16.11
CA PHE A 366 -15.00 15.79 14.74
C PHE A 366 -16.17 16.25 13.85
N ARG A 367 -17.36 15.65 14.01
CA ARG A 367 -18.59 16.08 13.33
C ARG A 367 -18.85 17.58 13.49
N TRP A 368 -18.80 18.07 14.72
CA TRP A 368 -19.19 19.46 15.02
C TRP A 368 -18.19 20.45 14.46
N VAL A 369 -16.90 20.12 14.43
CA VAL A 369 -15.86 20.95 13.80
C VAL A 369 -16.14 21.14 12.31
N VAL A 370 -16.46 20.05 11.59
CA VAL A 370 -16.80 20.10 10.15
C VAL A 370 -18.10 20.87 9.90
N VAL A 371 -19.16 20.55 10.65
CA VAL A 371 -20.49 21.15 10.44
C VAL A 371 -20.49 22.64 10.77
N ILE A 372 -19.89 23.05 11.90
CA ILE A 372 -19.81 24.45 12.30
C ILE A 372 -19.00 25.25 11.29
N GLY A 373 -17.84 24.73 10.83
CA GLY A 373 -17.05 25.39 9.80
C GLY A 373 -17.83 25.57 8.49
N ALA A 374 -18.50 24.53 8.00
CA ALA A 374 -19.31 24.61 6.79
C ALA A 374 -20.49 25.58 6.91
N VAL A 375 -21.19 25.57 8.06
CA VAL A 375 -22.32 26.47 8.32
C VAL A 375 -21.87 27.92 8.46
N LEU A 376 -20.80 28.20 9.20
CA LEU A 376 -20.26 29.56 9.33
C LEU A 376 -19.84 30.13 7.96
N ASN A 377 -19.17 29.32 7.14
CA ASN A 377 -18.79 29.73 5.78
C ASN A 377 -20.03 29.93 4.89
N GLY A 378 -20.98 29.01 4.90
CA GLY A 378 -22.22 29.11 4.11
C GLY A 378 -23.08 30.30 4.50
N VAL A 379 -23.28 30.53 5.80
CA VAL A 379 -24.03 31.69 6.33
C VAL A 379 -23.27 32.99 6.07
N GLY A 380 -21.96 33.02 6.29
CA GLY A 380 -21.13 34.19 6.00
C GLY A 380 -21.20 34.60 4.53
N MET A 381 -21.10 33.62 3.62
CA MET A 381 -21.22 33.85 2.18
C MET A 381 -22.63 34.19 1.74
N ALA A 382 -23.67 33.63 2.39
CA ALA A 382 -25.05 34.03 2.15
C ALA A 382 -25.27 35.50 2.54
N ILE A 383 -24.80 35.91 3.72
CA ILE A 383 -24.88 37.32 4.17
C ILE A 383 -24.09 38.22 3.23
N LYS A 384 -22.88 37.80 2.79
CA LYS A 384 -22.09 38.53 1.78
C LYS A 384 -22.87 38.69 0.47
N GLY A 385 -23.56 37.66 -0.01
CA GLY A 385 -24.42 37.72 -1.20
C GLY A 385 -25.65 38.62 -1.00
N LEU A 386 -26.30 38.55 0.17
CA LEU A 386 -27.44 39.40 0.51
C LEU A 386 -27.07 40.88 0.57
N SER A 387 -25.81 41.22 0.87
CA SER A 387 -25.32 42.61 0.85
C SER A 387 -25.48 43.29 -0.52
N THR A 388 -25.62 42.50 -1.59
CA THR A 388 -25.75 42.99 -2.97
C THR A 388 -27.17 42.98 -3.51
N TRP A 389 -28.17 42.60 -2.69
CA TRP A 389 -29.57 42.65 -3.12
C TRP A 389 -30.15 44.06 -3.03
N ASP A 390 -31.01 44.39 -4.00
CA ASP A 390 -31.66 45.70 -4.12
C ASP A 390 -32.56 46.05 -2.93
N LEU A 391 -32.96 45.06 -2.14
CA LEU A 391 -33.77 45.21 -0.92
C LEU A 391 -33.00 45.85 0.25
N VAL A 392 -31.66 45.90 0.20
CA VAL A 392 -30.85 46.50 1.26
C VAL A 392 -30.84 48.02 1.11
N THR A 393 -31.59 48.70 1.98
CA THR A 393 -31.66 50.16 2.10
C THR A 393 -31.33 50.58 3.54
N PRO A 394 -30.49 51.61 3.77
CA PRO A 394 -29.76 52.46 2.81
C PRO A 394 -28.49 51.79 2.22
N ALA A 395 -27.97 52.37 1.13
CA ALA A 395 -26.80 51.85 0.39
C ALA A 395 -25.54 51.72 1.27
N ASP A 396 -25.37 52.59 2.27
CA ASP A 396 -24.25 52.57 3.21
C ASP A 396 -24.19 51.29 4.04
N LEU A 397 -25.33 50.62 4.26
CA LEU A 397 -25.42 49.37 5.01
C LEU A 397 -24.86 48.18 4.23
N ARG A 398 -24.78 48.27 2.90
CA ARG A 398 -24.30 47.19 2.03
C ARG A 398 -22.86 46.78 2.39
N PHE A 399 -21.99 47.75 2.65
CA PHE A 399 -20.62 47.46 3.04
C PHE A 399 -20.54 46.80 4.43
N THR A 400 -21.32 47.27 5.40
CA THR A 400 -21.34 46.65 6.74
C THR A 400 -21.82 45.20 6.67
N ILE A 401 -22.85 44.91 5.88
CA ILE A 401 -23.36 43.54 5.70
C ILE A 401 -22.31 42.67 5.02
N THR A 402 -21.64 43.15 3.96
CA THR A 402 -20.58 42.37 3.32
C THR A 402 -19.42 42.09 4.28
N MET A 403 -19.07 43.06 5.12
CA MET A 403 -18.03 42.91 6.12
C MET A 403 -18.41 41.84 7.15
N VAL A 404 -19.62 41.91 7.72
CA VAL A 404 -20.13 40.92 8.70
C VAL A 404 -20.18 39.51 8.11
N GLY A 405 -20.66 39.37 6.87
CA GLY A 405 -20.66 38.08 6.18
C GLY A 405 -19.25 37.52 6.01
N SER A 406 -18.30 38.38 5.63
CA SER A 406 -16.89 38.01 5.50
C SER A 406 -16.21 37.69 6.84
N VAL A 407 -16.57 38.37 7.95
CA VAL A 407 -16.11 37.98 9.31
C VAL A 407 -16.52 36.54 9.61
N LEU A 408 -17.78 36.19 9.36
CA LEU A 408 -18.28 34.83 9.63
C LEU A 408 -17.56 33.78 8.78
N ALA A 409 -17.32 34.09 7.50
CA ALA A 409 -16.50 33.24 6.63
C ALA A 409 -15.04 33.14 7.12
N ALA A 410 -14.47 34.23 7.65
CA ALA A 410 -13.14 34.23 8.24
C ALA A 410 -13.05 33.39 9.52
N ILE A 411 -14.09 33.40 10.37
CA ILE A 411 -14.17 32.53 11.55
C ILE A 411 -14.20 31.05 11.13
N ALA A 412 -14.81 30.74 9.98
CA ALA A 412 -14.86 29.37 9.46
C ALA A 412 -13.49 28.83 9.01
N GLN A 413 -12.57 29.69 8.58
CA GLN A 413 -11.30 29.30 7.96
C GLN A 413 -10.41 28.41 8.88
N PRO A 414 -10.21 28.74 10.17
CA PRO A 414 -9.53 27.85 11.11
C PRO A 414 -10.18 26.47 11.28
N PHE A 415 -11.52 26.40 11.26
CA PHE A 415 -12.22 25.11 11.35
C PHE A 415 -11.87 24.22 10.17
N THR A 416 -11.75 24.79 8.96
CA THR A 416 -11.62 24.03 7.73
C THR A 416 -10.17 23.65 7.40
N LEU A 417 -9.19 24.48 7.80
CA LEU A 417 -7.76 24.24 7.55
C LEU A 417 -7.12 23.15 8.43
N VAL A 418 -7.69 22.90 9.61
CA VAL A 418 -7.14 21.95 10.60
C VAL A 418 -7.64 20.51 10.39
N ILE A 419 -8.71 20.33 9.61
CA ILE A 419 -9.41 19.06 9.39
C ILE A 419 -8.67 18.02 8.53
N PRO A 420 -7.92 18.36 7.45
CA PRO A 420 -7.52 17.41 6.39
C PRO A 420 -6.94 16.09 6.88
N THR A 421 -6.04 16.17 7.85
CA THR A 421 -5.21 15.06 8.28
C THR A 421 -5.86 14.21 9.38
N ARG A 422 -6.58 14.84 10.32
CA ARG A 422 -7.44 14.12 11.28
C ARG A 422 -8.57 13.39 10.55
N TYR A 423 -9.15 14.04 9.55
CA TYR A 423 -10.19 13.45 8.71
C TYR A 423 -9.69 12.23 7.95
N SER A 424 -8.58 12.36 7.21
CA SER A 424 -8.05 11.26 6.41
C SER A 424 -7.66 10.07 7.28
N GLN A 425 -7.04 10.30 8.44
CA GLN A 425 -6.73 9.25 9.40
C GLN A 425 -7.99 8.54 9.93
N ALA A 426 -9.04 9.29 10.27
CA ALA A 426 -10.25 8.75 10.88
C ALA A 426 -11.20 8.04 9.89
N TRP A 427 -11.29 8.49 8.64
CA TRP A 427 -12.32 8.06 7.67
C TRP A 427 -11.79 7.27 6.48
N HIS A 428 -10.49 7.34 6.18
CA HIS A 428 -9.89 6.67 5.03
C HIS A 428 -8.89 5.56 5.42
N PRO A 429 -8.87 4.44 4.68
CA PRO A 429 -7.87 3.39 4.81
C PRO A 429 -6.50 3.90 4.36
N GLN A 430 -5.44 3.26 4.83
CA GLN A 430 -4.07 3.74 4.65
C GLN A 430 -3.68 4.00 3.18
N SER A 431 -4.19 3.22 2.24
CA SER A 431 -3.97 3.38 0.79
C SER A 431 -4.55 4.67 0.20
N GLU A 432 -5.64 5.19 0.77
CA GLU A 432 -6.38 6.35 0.23
C GLU A 432 -6.17 7.62 1.08
N ARG A 433 -5.48 7.50 2.23
CA ARG A 433 -5.22 8.62 3.16
C ARG A 433 -4.48 9.76 2.50
N THR A 434 -3.42 9.46 1.76
CA THR A 434 -2.61 10.47 1.09
C THR A 434 -3.45 11.26 0.11
N VAL A 435 -4.28 10.59 -0.70
CA VAL A 435 -5.18 11.25 -1.66
C VAL A 435 -6.19 12.15 -0.95
N SER A 436 -6.83 11.65 0.11
CA SER A 436 -7.79 12.42 0.91
C SER A 436 -7.17 13.66 1.56
N THR A 437 -5.97 13.52 2.14
CA THR A 437 -5.23 14.64 2.74
C THR A 437 -4.88 15.66 1.67
N THR A 438 -4.26 15.23 0.57
CA THR A 438 -3.83 16.12 -0.53
C THR A 438 -5.00 16.91 -1.11
N LEU A 439 -6.12 16.25 -1.41
CA LEU A 439 -7.30 16.94 -1.96
C LEU A 439 -7.87 17.98 -0.99
N SER A 440 -7.91 17.66 0.30
CA SER A 440 -8.43 18.58 1.33
C SER A 440 -7.48 19.74 1.62
N SER A 441 -6.17 19.50 1.62
CA SER A 441 -5.15 20.52 1.88
C SER A 441 -4.97 21.50 0.71
N LEU A 442 -5.11 21.02 -0.53
CA LEU A 442 -5.02 21.87 -1.73
C LEU A 442 -6.31 22.62 -2.04
N ALA A 443 -7.44 22.25 -1.44
CA ALA A 443 -8.73 22.86 -1.71
C ALA A 443 -8.76 24.38 -1.44
N ASN A 444 -8.10 24.86 -0.39
CA ASN A 444 -8.05 26.30 -0.09
C ASN A 444 -7.19 27.07 -1.12
N PRO A 445 -5.94 26.66 -1.44
CA PRO A 445 -5.18 27.24 -2.56
C PRO A 445 -5.94 27.24 -3.90
N ILE A 446 -6.68 26.17 -4.21
CA ILE A 446 -7.56 26.12 -5.40
C ILE A 446 -8.66 27.19 -5.30
N GLY A 447 -9.28 27.36 -4.13
CA GLY A 447 -10.24 28.43 -3.87
C GLY A 447 -9.67 29.83 -4.11
N CYS A 448 -8.49 30.10 -3.57
CA CYS A 448 -7.75 31.35 -3.77
C CYS A 448 -7.46 31.61 -5.26
N MET A 449 -6.98 30.58 -5.98
CA MET A 449 -6.74 30.63 -7.42
C MET A 449 -8.00 31.00 -8.18
N LEU A 450 -9.11 30.29 -7.92
CA LEU A 450 -10.37 30.54 -8.61
C LEU A 450 -10.96 31.90 -8.22
N GLY A 451 -10.85 32.33 -6.96
CA GLY A 451 -11.29 33.65 -6.50
C GLY A 451 -10.64 34.78 -7.29
N ILE A 452 -9.31 34.79 -7.40
CA ILE A 452 -8.59 35.84 -8.11
C ILE A 452 -8.74 35.73 -9.64
N SER A 453 -8.82 34.53 -10.20
CA SER A 453 -8.83 34.37 -11.66
C SER A 453 -10.23 34.47 -12.27
N VAL A 454 -11.26 33.94 -11.61
CA VAL A 454 -12.64 33.93 -12.11
C VAL A 454 -13.29 35.30 -11.98
N THR A 455 -13.04 36.01 -10.88
CA THR A 455 -13.67 37.31 -10.64
C THR A 455 -13.49 38.33 -11.76
N PRO A 456 -12.28 38.62 -12.29
CA PRO A 456 -12.10 39.59 -13.37
C PRO A 456 -12.62 39.11 -14.73
N LEU A 457 -13.04 37.84 -14.89
CA LEU A 457 -13.75 37.37 -16.09
C LEU A 457 -15.20 37.85 -16.10
N TYR A 458 -15.84 37.92 -14.93
CA TYR A 458 -17.24 38.33 -14.78
C TYR A 458 -17.40 39.81 -14.42
N VAL A 459 -16.50 40.37 -13.61
CA VAL A 459 -16.58 41.76 -13.17
C VAL A 459 -15.86 42.65 -14.16
N LYS A 460 -16.63 43.26 -15.07
CA LYS A 460 -16.15 44.28 -16.02
C LYS A 460 -16.61 45.68 -15.65
N SER A 461 -17.66 45.77 -14.83
CA SER A 461 -18.21 46.99 -14.29
C SER A 461 -18.58 46.80 -12.82
N SER A 462 -18.79 47.89 -12.09
CA SER A 462 -19.24 47.83 -10.69
C SER A 462 -20.63 47.19 -10.55
N ALA A 463 -21.46 47.19 -11.60
CA ALA A 463 -22.76 46.52 -11.63
C ALA A 463 -22.68 44.98 -11.58
N ASP A 464 -21.49 44.40 -11.82
CA ASP A 464 -21.28 42.95 -11.86
C ASP A 464 -20.90 42.36 -10.48
N VAL A 465 -20.63 43.20 -9.48
CA VAL A 465 -20.30 42.78 -8.10
C VAL A 465 -21.37 41.86 -7.46
N PRO A 466 -22.69 42.08 -7.65
CA PRO A 466 -23.72 41.14 -7.20
C PRO A 466 -23.62 39.75 -7.81
N LEU A 467 -23.25 39.66 -9.09
CA LEU A 467 -23.13 38.39 -9.80
C LEU A 467 -22.03 37.53 -9.18
N ILE A 468 -20.83 38.10 -8.99
CA ILE A 468 -19.71 37.33 -8.45
C ILE A 468 -19.93 36.91 -6.99
N ASN A 469 -20.54 37.76 -6.16
CA ASN A 469 -20.90 37.38 -4.79
C ASN A 469 -21.91 36.22 -4.77
N THR A 470 -22.86 36.19 -5.70
CA THR A 470 -23.84 35.10 -5.83
C THR A 470 -23.17 33.80 -6.30
N VAL A 471 -22.25 33.87 -7.26
CA VAL A 471 -21.47 32.72 -7.77
C VAL A 471 -20.70 32.03 -6.64
N TRP A 472 -20.15 32.78 -5.70
CA TRP A 472 -19.43 32.20 -4.55
C TRP A 472 -20.35 31.79 -3.40
N ALA A 473 -21.51 32.44 -3.23
CA ALA A 473 -22.47 32.12 -2.17
C ALA A 473 -23.19 30.78 -2.37
N ILE A 474 -23.65 30.49 -3.60
CA ILE A 474 -24.40 29.26 -3.91
C ILE A 474 -23.64 27.98 -3.48
N PRO A 475 -22.40 27.71 -3.93
CA PRO A 475 -21.67 26.51 -3.54
C PRO A 475 -21.37 26.45 -2.03
N ALA A 476 -21.19 27.60 -1.37
CA ALA A 476 -20.96 27.65 0.08
C ALA A 476 -22.23 27.24 0.86
N ILE A 477 -23.40 27.69 0.42
CA ILE A 477 -24.70 27.31 1.00
C ILE A 477 -24.97 25.82 0.76
N VAL A 478 -24.73 25.32 -0.45
CA VAL A 478 -24.88 23.89 -0.76
C VAL A 478 -23.97 23.03 0.13
N ALA A 479 -22.72 23.45 0.34
CA ALA A 479 -21.81 22.76 1.26
C ALA A 479 -22.33 22.76 2.70
N ALA A 480 -22.86 23.88 3.19
CA ALA A 480 -23.46 23.98 4.52
C ALA A 480 -24.68 23.06 4.71
N LEU A 481 -25.61 23.06 3.75
CA LEU A 481 -26.78 22.18 3.77
C LEU A 481 -26.38 20.71 3.71
N THR A 482 -25.40 20.39 2.86
CA THR A 482 -24.83 19.03 2.75
C THR A 482 -24.09 18.63 4.02
N ALA A 483 -23.45 19.57 4.72
CA ALA A 483 -22.81 19.31 6.01
C ALA A 483 -23.84 18.93 7.08
N ILE A 484 -24.92 19.71 7.20
CA ILE A 484 -26.01 19.49 8.16
C ILE A 484 -26.68 18.12 7.91
N ALA A 485 -27.01 17.81 6.66
CA ALA A 485 -27.70 16.57 6.29
C ALA A 485 -26.77 15.34 6.21
N GLY A 486 -25.56 15.53 5.68
CA GLY A 486 -24.66 14.46 5.28
C GLY A 486 -23.66 14.03 6.36
N VAL A 487 -23.17 14.95 7.20
CA VAL A 487 -22.15 14.69 8.23
C VAL A 487 -22.85 14.37 9.55
N THR A 488 -23.45 13.17 9.66
CA THR A 488 -24.19 12.81 10.88
C THR A 488 -23.37 12.07 11.94
N MET A 489 -22.11 11.75 11.67
CA MET A 489 -21.24 10.98 12.57
C MET A 489 -19.83 11.56 12.56
N SER A 490 -19.12 11.48 13.69
CA SER A 490 -17.74 11.97 13.83
C SER A 490 -16.70 10.97 13.33
N HIS A 491 -17.03 9.69 13.45
CA HIS A 491 -16.20 8.56 13.02
C HIS A 491 -17.08 7.54 12.33
N PRO A 492 -16.53 6.73 11.42
CA PRO A 492 -17.26 5.60 10.87
C PRO A 492 -17.62 4.60 11.99
N PRO A 493 -18.74 3.86 11.87
CA PRO A 493 -19.19 2.89 12.89
C PRO A 493 -18.14 1.83 13.24
N THR A 494 -17.29 1.48 12.28
CA THR A 494 -16.08 0.69 12.47
C THR A 494 -14.88 1.46 11.94
N PRO A 495 -13.74 1.50 12.66
CA PRO A 495 -12.56 2.21 12.18
C PRO A 495 -12.08 1.64 10.83
N PRO A 496 -11.44 2.44 9.97
CA PRO A 496 -10.90 1.99 8.68
C PRO A 496 -9.47 1.43 8.78
N SER A 497 -8.77 1.60 9.91
CA SER A 497 -7.43 1.02 10.15
C SER A 497 -7.12 0.86 11.66
N PRO A 498 -6.08 0.10 12.03
CA PRO A 498 -5.59 -0.02 13.41
C PRO A 498 -5.18 1.32 14.03
N SER A 499 -4.48 2.16 13.28
CA SER A 499 -4.09 3.52 13.70
C SER A 499 -5.28 4.46 13.89
N ALA A 500 -6.40 4.23 13.22
CA ALA A 500 -7.64 4.97 13.47
C ALA A 500 -8.39 4.48 14.73
N ALA A 501 -8.03 3.30 15.24
CA ALA A 501 -8.63 2.69 16.43
C ALA A 501 -7.87 3.04 17.72
N GLU A 502 -6.60 3.47 17.62
CA GLU A 502 -5.84 4.04 18.73
C GLU A 502 -6.27 5.49 18.97
N ARG A 503 -7.06 5.71 20.03
CA ARG A 503 -7.42 7.05 20.48
C ARG A 503 -6.39 7.54 21.49
N ARG A 504 -5.80 8.69 21.20
CA ARG A 504 -4.94 9.38 22.15
C ARG A 504 -5.78 10.07 23.22
N ALA A 505 -5.31 10.05 24.46
CA ALA A 505 -5.92 10.86 25.51
C ALA A 505 -5.69 12.35 25.20
N PRO A 506 -6.69 13.22 25.43
CA PRO A 506 -6.50 14.67 25.28
C PRO A 506 -5.47 15.16 26.30
N GLU A 507 -4.48 15.93 25.82
CA GLU A 507 -3.52 16.60 26.69
C GLU A 507 -3.95 18.05 26.98
N PRO A 508 -3.59 18.63 28.14
CA PRO A 508 -3.93 20.02 28.44
C PRO A 508 -3.25 20.97 27.45
N LEU A 509 -4.05 21.80 26.76
CA LEU A 509 -3.61 22.76 25.73
C LEU A 509 -2.37 23.56 26.16
N LEU A 510 -2.38 24.14 27.36
CA LEU A 510 -1.29 24.98 27.88
C LEU A 510 0.03 24.20 28.01
N ARG A 511 -0.03 22.92 28.39
CA ARG A 511 1.16 22.07 28.54
C ARG A 511 1.74 21.76 27.16
N THR A 512 0.89 21.40 26.21
CA THR A 512 1.29 21.10 24.82
C THR A 512 1.86 22.35 24.14
N LEU A 513 1.22 23.52 24.28
CA LEU A 513 1.74 24.79 23.75
C LEU A 513 3.09 25.16 24.37
N ARG A 514 3.27 24.97 25.68
CA ARG A 514 4.55 25.24 26.33
C ARG A 514 5.67 24.34 25.78
N ALA A 515 5.39 23.06 25.58
CA ALA A 515 6.34 22.12 25.00
C ALA A 515 6.69 22.50 23.53
N LEU A 516 5.69 22.89 22.74
CA LEU A 516 5.89 23.32 21.35
C LEU A 516 6.70 24.62 21.25
N CYS A 517 6.38 25.62 22.05
CA CYS A 517 7.14 26.87 22.11
C CYS A 517 8.56 26.68 22.68
N ALA A 518 8.81 25.60 23.42
CA ALA A 518 10.16 25.22 23.85
C ALA A 518 10.95 24.47 22.74
N SER A 519 10.27 23.96 21.71
CA SER A 519 10.91 23.26 20.61
C SER A 519 11.60 24.25 19.66
N ARG A 520 12.93 24.28 19.70
CA ARG A 520 13.77 25.18 18.90
C ARG A 520 13.50 25.06 17.39
N PRO A 521 13.37 23.86 16.78
CA PRO A 521 13.12 23.75 15.34
C PRO A 521 11.78 24.35 14.92
N LEU A 522 10.70 24.13 15.68
CA LEU A 522 9.37 24.69 15.36
C LEU A 522 9.35 26.22 15.48
N VAL A 523 9.98 26.78 16.51
CA VAL A 523 10.03 28.23 16.70
C VAL A 523 10.80 28.89 15.56
N ILE A 524 11.96 28.34 15.18
CA ILE A 524 12.75 28.84 14.05
C ILE A 524 11.96 28.71 12.74
N LEU A 525 11.33 27.55 12.50
CA LEU A 525 10.49 27.32 11.33
C LEU A 525 9.36 28.35 11.26
N SER A 526 8.66 28.59 12.37
CA SER A 526 7.50 29.50 12.42
C SER A 526 7.91 30.96 12.23
N ILE A 527 8.99 31.40 12.88
CA ILE A 527 9.47 32.80 12.79
C ILE A 527 10.13 33.10 11.45
N CYS A 528 10.88 32.16 10.88
CA CYS A 528 11.63 32.43 9.64
C CYS A 528 10.82 32.11 8.37
N PHE A 529 9.87 31.17 8.43
CA PHE A 529 8.99 30.87 7.30
C PHE A 529 7.69 31.67 7.33
N GLY A 530 7.21 32.10 8.51
CA GLY A 530 6.04 32.97 8.66
C GLY A 530 6.08 34.20 7.73
N PRO A 531 7.18 34.96 7.65
CA PRO A 531 7.29 36.09 6.72
C PRO A 531 7.12 35.74 5.24
N ALA A 532 7.48 34.52 4.83
CA ALA A 532 7.16 34.00 3.49
C ALA A 532 5.66 33.93 3.29
N ILE A 533 4.97 33.30 4.24
CA ILE A 533 3.53 33.14 4.22
C ILE A 533 2.84 34.50 4.17
N GLY A 534 3.29 35.42 5.03
CA GLY A 534 2.79 36.78 5.08
C GLY A 534 3.02 37.55 3.78
N ALA A 535 4.23 37.48 3.21
CA ALA A 535 4.55 38.15 1.95
C ALA A 535 3.68 37.62 0.79
N MET A 536 3.53 36.30 0.66
CA MET A 536 2.68 35.72 -0.40
C MET A 536 1.22 36.12 -0.23
N ASN A 537 0.70 36.09 1.00
CA ASN A 537 -0.66 36.51 1.29
C ASN A 537 -0.87 38.01 1.06
N GLY A 538 0.14 38.83 1.36
CA GLY A 538 0.16 40.27 1.09
C GLY A 538 0.14 40.58 -0.41
N VAL A 539 1.01 39.92 -1.19
CA VAL A 539 1.00 40.02 -2.67
C VAL A 539 -0.36 39.60 -3.21
N ALA A 540 -0.91 38.47 -2.77
CA ALA A 540 -2.18 37.98 -3.26
C ALA A 540 -3.35 38.92 -2.92
N THR A 541 -3.30 39.60 -1.78
CA THR A 541 -4.35 40.55 -1.34
C THR A 541 -4.28 41.88 -2.08
N LEU A 542 -3.07 42.39 -2.33
CA LEU A 542 -2.84 43.70 -2.96
C LEU A 542 -2.50 43.63 -4.45
N LEU A 543 -2.67 42.46 -5.08
CA LEU A 543 -2.17 42.19 -6.43
C LEU A 543 -2.75 43.16 -7.48
N GLY A 544 -4.05 43.47 -7.38
CA GLY A 544 -4.71 44.39 -8.28
C GLY A 544 -4.17 45.81 -8.17
N GLN A 545 -3.98 46.30 -6.95
CA GLN A 545 -3.48 47.65 -6.69
C GLN A 545 -2.01 47.81 -7.08
N MET A 546 -1.20 46.77 -6.87
CA MET A 546 0.22 46.74 -7.23
C MET A 546 0.42 46.86 -8.76
N LEU A 547 -0.46 46.25 -9.55
CA LEU A 547 -0.30 46.14 -11.00
C LEU A 547 -1.12 47.20 -11.77
N CYS A 548 -2.25 47.68 -11.24
CA CYS A 548 -3.04 48.69 -11.94
C CYS A 548 -2.29 50.04 -12.10
N THR A 549 -1.37 50.36 -11.18
CA THR A 549 -0.61 51.63 -11.19
C THR A 549 0.40 51.72 -12.32
N THR A 550 0.77 50.58 -12.91
CA THR A 550 1.74 50.45 -14.00
C THR A 550 1.09 50.02 -15.32
N GLY A 551 -0.25 50.06 -15.39
CA GLY A 551 -0.99 49.87 -16.64
C GLY A 551 -1.44 48.45 -16.95
N TYR A 552 -1.24 47.51 -16.03
CA TYR A 552 -1.69 46.15 -16.22
C TYR A 552 -3.21 46.03 -16.03
N SER A 553 -3.86 45.38 -17.00
CA SER A 553 -5.31 45.16 -16.97
C SER A 553 -5.76 44.24 -15.84
N THR A 554 -7.00 44.40 -15.36
CA THR A 554 -7.59 43.51 -14.34
C THR A 554 -7.66 42.04 -14.78
N GLY A 555 -7.80 41.80 -16.09
CA GLY A 555 -7.71 40.45 -16.67
C GLY A 555 -6.31 39.84 -16.46
N PHE A 556 -5.25 40.60 -16.72
CA PHE A 556 -3.87 40.17 -16.51
C PHE A 556 -3.55 39.95 -15.02
N VAL A 557 -4.09 40.79 -14.12
CA VAL A 557 -4.01 40.57 -12.66
C VAL A 557 -4.63 39.21 -12.28
N GLY A 558 -5.79 38.88 -12.86
CA GLY A 558 -6.42 37.57 -12.69
C GLY A 558 -5.53 36.41 -13.14
N VAL A 559 -4.84 36.56 -14.28
CA VAL A 559 -3.84 35.58 -14.77
C VAL A 559 -2.66 35.46 -13.81
N CYS A 560 -2.14 36.57 -13.29
CA CYS A 560 -1.05 36.56 -12.31
C CYS A 560 -1.43 35.81 -11.03
N GLY A 561 -2.64 36.03 -10.51
CA GLY A 561 -3.15 35.25 -9.36
C GLY A 561 -3.37 33.77 -9.67
N ALA A 562 -3.81 33.45 -10.89
CA ALA A 562 -3.91 32.08 -11.36
C ALA A 562 -2.55 31.39 -11.39
N LEU A 563 -1.51 32.07 -11.88
CA LEU A 563 -0.14 31.57 -11.91
C LEU A 563 0.43 31.39 -10.50
N LEU A 564 0.19 32.35 -9.60
CA LEU A 564 0.67 32.30 -8.21
C LEU A 564 0.20 31.03 -7.47
N PHE A 565 -1.10 30.74 -7.49
CA PHE A 565 -1.63 29.56 -6.78
C PHE A 565 -1.63 28.30 -7.65
N GLY A 566 -1.87 28.44 -8.96
CA GLY A 566 -1.96 27.35 -9.91
C GLY A 566 -0.63 26.66 -10.17
N CYS A 567 0.48 27.40 -10.29
CA CYS A 567 1.83 26.80 -10.35
C CYS A 567 2.27 26.22 -9.00
N GLY A 568 1.70 26.68 -7.88
CA GLY A 568 1.97 26.14 -6.54
C GLY A 568 1.55 24.69 -6.35
N ILE A 569 0.47 24.26 -6.99
CA ILE A 569 -0.02 22.88 -6.92
C ILE A 569 0.99 21.86 -7.50
N PRO A 570 1.45 21.96 -8.78
CA PRO A 570 2.48 21.08 -9.29
C PRO A 570 3.82 21.28 -8.57
N GLY A 571 4.10 22.49 -8.09
CA GLY A 571 5.26 22.78 -7.24
C GLY A 571 5.31 21.95 -5.97
N ALA A 572 4.18 21.84 -5.25
CA ALA A 572 4.05 21.02 -4.05
C ALA A 572 4.31 19.54 -4.32
N ILE A 573 3.79 19.02 -5.44
CA ILE A 573 4.03 17.63 -5.85
C ILE A 573 5.51 17.43 -6.17
N LEU A 574 6.11 18.32 -6.97
CA LEU A 574 7.51 18.23 -7.38
C LEU A 574 8.46 18.28 -6.19
N LEU A 575 8.32 19.27 -5.31
CA LEU A 575 9.16 19.44 -4.13
C LEU A 575 8.99 18.29 -3.13
N GLY A 576 7.75 17.81 -2.94
CA GLY A 576 7.48 16.63 -2.11
C GLY A 576 8.16 15.37 -2.65
N LEU A 577 8.12 15.15 -3.97
CA LEU A 577 8.81 14.02 -4.63
C LEU A 577 10.33 14.13 -4.52
N ILE A 578 10.89 15.33 -4.71
CA ILE A 578 12.34 15.58 -4.54
C ILE A 578 12.76 15.28 -3.10
N ALA A 579 12.05 15.83 -2.11
CA ALA A 579 12.34 15.60 -0.70
C ALA A 579 12.27 14.11 -0.33
N THR A 580 11.25 13.40 -0.82
CA THR A 580 11.06 11.96 -0.55
C THR A 580 12.15 11.12 -1.20
N LYS A 581 12.48 11.37 -2.49
CA LYS A 581 13.50 10.58 -3.21
C LYS A 581 14.92 10.84 -2.71
N THR A 582 15.23 12.07 -2.33
CA THR A 582 16.58 12.44 -1.87
C THR A 582 16.79 12.18 -0.39
N GLY A 583 15.71 12.04 0.41
CA GLY A 583 15.78 11.98 1.86
C GLY A 583 16.23 13.29 2.51
N ARG A 584 16.26 14.40 1.74
CA ARG A 584 16.82 15.71 2.13
C ARG A 584 15.74 16.79 2.15
N ALA A 585 14.76 16.60 3.02
CA ALA A 585 13.59 17.49 3.10
C ALA A 585 13.96 18.90 3.57
N VAL A 586 14.87 19.01 4.56
CA VAL A 586 15.36 20.29 5.09
C VAL A 586 16.09 21.10 4.00
N GLU A 587 17.00 20.48 3.27
CA GLU A 587 17.75 21.13 2.20
C GLU A 587 16.85 21.53 1.04
N THR A 588 15.88 20.68 0.69
CA THR A 588 14.86 21.00 -0.32
C THR A 588 14.06 22.23 0.09
N ALA A 589 13.66 22.35 1.36
CA ALA A 589 12.96 23.52 1.89
C ALA A 589 13.85 24.78 1.87
N LYS A 590 15.13 24.68 2.24
CA LYS A 590 16.08 25.82 2.20
C LYS A 590 16.28 26.35 0.79
N VAL A 591 16.50 25.47 -0.19
CA VAL A 591 16.72 25.85 -1.59
C VAL A 591 15.47 26.48 -2.19
N SER A 592 14.31 25.83 -2.04
CA SER A 592 13.04 26.34 -2.55
C SER A 592 12.65 27.69 -1.93
N TYR A 593 12.88 27.86 -0.62
CA TYR A 593 12.63 29.14 0.04
C TYR A 593 13.58 30.25 -0.46
N SER A 594 14.85 29.93 -0.69
CA SER A 594 15.82 30.88 -1.26
C SER A 594 15.44 31.31 -2.68
N LEU A 595 15.01 30.37 -3.52
CA LEU A 595 14.51 30.65 -4.86
C LEU A 595 13.24 31.52 -4.82
N THR A 596 12.36 31.33 -3.84
CA THR A 596 11.16 32.14 -3.66
C THR A 596 11.52 33.62 -3.46
N ALA A 597 12.54 33.93 -2.65
CA ALA A 597 13.00 35.31 -2.48
C ALA A 597 13.54 35.92 -3.78
N VAL A 598 14.36 35.17 -4.53
CA VAL A 598 14.91 35.62 -5.82
C VAL A 598 13.79 35.93 -6.82
N PHE A 599 12.82 35.03 -6.96
CA PHE A 599 11.70 35.24 -7.89
C PHE A 599 10.74 36.32 -7.41
N LEU A 600 10.56 36.51 -6.10
CA LEU A 600 9.76 37.62 -5.58
C LEU A 600 10.43 38.97 -5.82
N ILE A 601 11.76 39.05 -5.68
CA ILE A 601 12.53 40.23 -6.07
C ILE A 601 12.34 40.51 -7.55
N MET A 602 12.49 39.50 -8.41
CA MET A 602 12.26 39.62 -9.85
C MET A 602 10.85 40.15 -10.16
N PHE A 603 9.82 39.59 -9.53
CA PHE A 603 8.44 40.05 -9.67
C PHE A 603 8.27 41.51 -9.23
N CYS A 604 8.77 41.85 -8.04
CA CYS A 604 8.66 43.21 -7.50
C CYS A 604 9.39 44.25 -8.36
N GLN A 605 10.51 43.89 -8.99
CA GLN A 605 11.19 44.81 -9.92
C GLN A 605 10.45 44.90 -11.26
N ALA A 606 9.94 43.79 -11.78
CA ALA A 606 9.19 43.78 -13.03
C ALA A 606 7.87 44.57 -12.92
N ALA A 607 7.14 44.40 -11.81
CA ALA A 607 5.86 45.06 -11.55
C ALA A 607 5.93 46.60 -11.49
N ARG A 608 7.13 47.17 -11.36
CA ARG A 608 7.36 48.63 -11.31
C ARG A 608 7.37 49.30 -12.68
N TYR A 609 7.46 48.54 -13.77
CA TYR A 609 7.55 49.06 -15.12
C TYR A 609 6.35 48.61 -15.94
N PRO A 610 5.81 49.47 -16.83
CA PRO A 610 4.76 49.08 -17.78
C PRO A 610 5.28 48.08 -18.83
N ASP A 611 4.37 47.44 -19.56
CA ASP A 611 4.63 46.60 -20.75
C ASP A 611 5.50 45.34 -20.55
N LEU A 612 5.85 44.97 -19.31
CA LEU A 612 6.63 43.76 -18.99
C LEU A 612 5.77 42.54 -18.59
N GLU A 613 4.62 42.34 -19.22
CA GLU A 613 3.65 41.29 -18.88
C GLU A 613 4.28 39.89 -18.77
N TRP A 614 5.12 39.51 -19.74
CA TRP A 614 5.75 38.18 -19.74
C TRP A 614 6.66 37.96 -18.53
N LEU A 615 7.39 38.99 -18.08
CA LEU A 615 8.34 38.89 -16.96
C LEU A 615 7.59 38.88 -15.63
N VAL A 616 6.55 39.70 -15.51
CA VAL A 616 5.65 39.70 -14.35
C VAL A 616 4.96 38.35 -14.20
N GLY A 617 4.41 37.81 -15.30
CA GLY A 617 3.76 36.49 -15.32
C GLY A 617 4.73 35.35 -15.01
N LEU A 618 5.92 35.33 -15.63
CA LEU A 618 6.94 34.31 -15.38
C LEU A 618 7.41 34.33 -13.92
N SER A 619 7.76 35.51 -13.40
CA SER A 619 8.28 35.64 -12.05
C SER A 619 7.24 35.27 -10.99
N ILE A 620 5.98 35.69 -11.13
CA ILE A 620 4.92 35.31 -10.17
C ILE A 620 4.55 33.83 -10.26
N GLY A 621 4.60 33.23 -11.46
CA GLY A 621 4.41 31.79 -11.65
C GLY A 621 5.53 30.97 -10.99
N LEU A 622 6.78 31.44 -11.08
CA LEU A 622 7.91 30.83 -10.38
C LEU A 622 7.81 31.00 -8.86
N VAL A 623 7.41 32.18 -8.38
CA VAL A 623 7.04 32.40 -6.96
C VAL A 623 5.94 31.42 -6.54
N GLY A 624 4.96 31.15 -7.38
CA GLY A 624 3.95 30.13 -7.14
C GLY A 624 4.56 28.73 -7.01
N LEU A 625 5.32 28.31 -8.01
CA LEU A 625 5.95 26.98 -8.09
C LEU A 625 6.80 26.65 -6.86
N VAL A 626 7.69 27.55 -6.44
CA VAL A 626 8.60 27.28 -5.30
C VAL A 626 8.12 27.88 -3.98
N GLY A 627 7.35 28.96 -3.99
CA GLY A 627 6.81 29.59 -2.78
C GLY A 627 5.59 28.83 -2.27
N VAL A 628 4.47 28.88 -3.01
CA VAL A 628 3.24 28.13 -2.65
C VAL A 628 3.51 26.63 -2.61
N GLY A 629 4.35 26.12 -3.51
CA GLY A 629 4.73 24.71 -3.53
C GLY A 629 5.49 24.22 -2.28
N THR A 630 6.20 25.10 -1.56
CA THR A 630 6.96 24.71 -0.37
C THR A 630 6.09 24.52 0.88
N TYR A 631 4.84 25.02 0.88
CA TYR A 631 3.99 24.96 2.08
C TYR A 631 3.75 23.54 2.61
N PRO A 632 3.35 22.54 1.79
CA PRO A 632 3.14 21.18 2.30
C PRO A 632 4.42 20.55 2.85
N LEU A 633 5.57 20.85 2.24
CA LEU A 633 6.88 20.37 2.71
C LEU A 633 7.21 20.93 4.10
N VAL A 634 6.98 22.23 4.31
CA VAL A 634 7.21 22.88 5.61
C VAL A 634 6.26 22.37 6.69
N ILE A 635 5.00 22.10 6.34
CA ILE A 635 4.03 21.46 7.24
C ILE A 635 4.55 20.08 7.70
N GLU A 636 5.02 19.23 6.78
CA GLU A 636 5.57 17.92 7.13
C GLU A 636 6.84 18.05 8.00
N LEU A 637 7.73 19.00 7.71
CA LEU A 637 8.89 19.30 8.57
C LEU A 637 8.48 19.77 9.97
N GLY A 638 7.40 20.54 10.09
CA GLY A 638 6.83 20.94 11.37
C GLY A 638 6.27 19.76 12.17
N VAL A 639 5.63 18.80 11.50
CA VAL A 639 5.18 17.55 12.12
C VAL A 639 6.36 16.69 12.57
N GLU A 640 7.41 16.61 11.76
CA GLU A 640 8.63 15.87 12.09
C GLU A 640 9.31 16.44 13.34
N ALA A 641 9.42 17.78 13.42
CA ALA A 641 10.01 18.49 14.54
C ALA A 641 9.24 18.37 15.86
N THR A 642 7.94 18.09 15.78
CA THR A 642 7.03 18.11 16.95
C THR A 642 6.49 16.74 17.31
N TYR A 643 6.93 15.69 16.61
CA TYR A 643 6.50 14.32 16.89
C TYR A 643 6.80 13.94 18.36
N PRO A 644 5.87 13.28 19.08
CA PRO A 644 4.63 12.71 18.58
C PRO A 644 3.41 13.63 18.65
N ILE A 645 3.50 14.94 18.81
CA ILE A 645 2.34 15.84 18.99
C ILE A 645 1.42 15.84 17.75
N ASP A 646 0.11 16.06 17.95
CA ASP A 646 -0.84 16.15 16.84
C ASP A 646 -0.52 17.33 15.91
N GLN A 647 -0.47 17.07 14.61
CA GLN A 647 -0.08 18.04 13.57
C GLN A 647 -0.93 19.31 13.52
N THR A 648 -2.15 19.29 14.08
CA THR A 648 -2.99 20.49 14.21
C THR A 648 -2.22 21.62 14.87
N TYR A 649 -1.50 21.29 15.94
CA TYR A 649 -0.79 22.25 16.76
C TYR A 649 0.41 22.85 16.05
N SER A 650 1.26 22.01 15.44
CA SER A 650 2.43 22.46 14.69
C SER A 650 2.03 23.32 13.49
N ASN A 651 1.03 22.89 12.71
CA ASN A 651 0.54 23.66 11.56
C ASN A 651 0.03 25.03 12.00
N SER A 652 -0.81 25.06 13.03
CA SER A 652 -1.39 26.29 13.52
C SER A 652 -0.33 27.28 14.05
N LEU A 653 0.73 26.78 14.71
CA LEU A 653 1.85 27.61 15.16
C LEU A 653 2.72 28.16 14.01
N ILE A 654 2.77 27.47 12.87
CA ILE A 654 3.44 27.98 11.65
C ILE A 654 2.60 29.09 10.99
N PHE A 655 1.27 28.93 10.93
CA PHE A 655 0.39 29.90 10.27
C PHE A 655 0.17 31.19 11.08
N ILE A 656 0.14 31.13 12.42
CA ILE A 656 -0.04 32.30 13.30
C ILE A 656 0.90 33.47 12.96
N PRO A 657 2.25 33.30 12.96
CA PRO A 657 3.16 34.39 12.61
C PRO A 657 3.03 34.78 11.14
N GLY A 658 2.70 33.85 10.25
CA GLY A 658 2.47 34.15 8.84
C GLY A 658 1.27 35.06 8.60
N SER A 659 0.14 34.77 9.23
CA SER A 659 -1.07 35.60 9.17
C SER A 659 -0.86 36.96 9.85
N LEU A 660 -0.10 37.01 10.95
CA LEU A 660 0.27 38.28 11.59
C LEU A 660 1.13 39.16 10.66
N VAL A 661 2.19 38.60 10.09
CA VAL A 661 3.07 39.33 9.16
C VAL A 661 2.32 39.72 7.90
N GLY A 662 1.46 38.85 7.36
CA GLY A 662 0.63 39.16 6.20
C GLY A 662 -0.32 40.32 6.43
N ALA A 663 -1.03 40.33 7.57
CA ALA A 663 -1.92 41.42 7.93
C ALA A 663 -1.14 42.74 8.11
N ALA A 664 0.01 42.67 8.79
CA ALA A 664 0.89 43.82 8.95
C ALA A 664 1.41 44.36 7.61
N LEU A 665 1.81 43.48 6.68
CA LEU A 665 2.27 43.86 5.35
C LEU A 665 1.18 44.54 4.53
N VAL A 666 -0.06 44.04 4.55
CA VAL A 666 -1.16 44.70 3.83
C VAL A 666 -1.41 46.11 4.37
N VAL A 667 -1.46 46.27 5.70
CA VAL A 667 -1.62 47.59 6.33
C VAL A 667 -0.44 48.51 5.98
N LEU A 668 0.80 48.03 6.12
CA LEU A 668 1.99 48.80 5.76
C LEU A 668 2.01 49.16 4.26
N GLY A 669 1.51 48.30 3.38
CA GLY A 669 1.37 48.57 1.96
C GLY A 669 0.46 49.78 1.69
N THR A 670 -0.67 49.87 2.40
CA THR A 670 -1.57 51.05 2.30
C THR A 670 -0.93 52.32 2.87
N VAL A 671 -0.25 52.23 4.02
CA VAL A 671 0.37 53.39 4.68
C VAL A 671 1.60 53.92 3.94
N MET A 672 2.38 53.05 3.32
CA MET A 672 3.59 53.42 2.58
C MET A 672 3.32 53.80 1.12
N GLY A 673 2.09 53.58 0.63
CA GLY A 673 1.66 53.99 -0.70
C GLY A 673 1.72 55.51 -0.84
N ARG A 674 2.35 55.99 -1.91
CA ARG A 674 2.43 57.43 -2.22
C ARG A 674 1.67 57.72 -3.50
N PRO A 675 1.08 58.91 -3.67
CA PRO A 675 0.43 59.24 -4.93
C PRO A 675 1.40 59.10 -6.10
N VAL A 676 0.95 58.45 -7.18
CA VAL A 676 1.75 58.26 -8.39
C VAL A 676 2.12 59.62 -9.00
N SER A 677 3.36 59.76 -9.49
CA SER A 677 3.85 61.00 -10.10
C SER A 677 3.02 61.39 -11.33
N GLU A 678 2.93 62.69 -11.63
CA GLU A 678 2.13 63.18 -12.77
C GLU A 678 2.54 62.54 -14.11
N ALA A 679 3.83 62.28 -14.30
CA ALA A 679 4.33 61.59 -15.49
C ALA A 679 3.92 60.11 -15.56
N ALA A 680 3.70 59.45 -14.43
CA ALA A 680 3.29 58.04 -14.38
C ALA A 680 1.76 57.86 -14.37
N ARG A 681 0.98 58.91 -14.08
CA ARG A 681 -0.50 58.88 -14.17
C ARG A 681 -1.03 58.57 -15.57
N GLN A 682 -0.25 58.76 -16.63
CA GLN A 682 -0.68 58.41 -17.99
C GLN A 682 -0.80 56.90 -18.23
N TYR A 683 -0.19 56.07 -17.37
CA TYR A 683 -0.18 54.61 -17.52
C TYR A 683 -1.18 53.91 -16.60
N GLU A 684 -1.78 54.60 -15.63
CA GLU A 684 -2.61 53.94 -14.61
C GLU A 684 -3.95 53.44 -15.17
N VAL A 685 -4.41 52.27 -14.71
CA VAL A 685 -5.73 51.68 -15.04
C VAL A 685 -6.50 51.34 -13.74
N CYS A 686 -6.20 52.05 -12.66
CA CYS A 686 -6.84 51.89 -11.35
C CYS A 686 -8.20 52.60 -11.28
N SER A 687 -8.38 53.69 -12.04
CA SER A 687 -9.63 54.45 -12.11
C SER A 687 -10.75 53.69 -12.82
N VAL A 688 -12.01 53.93 -12.41
CA VAL A 688 -13.21 53.25 -12.94
C VAL A 688 -13.95 54.22 -13.88
N ASP A 689 -14.48 53.69 -14.99
CA ASP A 689 -15.17 54.45 -16.05
C ASP A 689 -16.24 55.41 -15.50
N GLY A 690 -16.06 56.71 -15.76
CA GLY A 690 -17.01 57.77 -15.41
C GLY A 690 -16.82 58.44 -14.03
N ALA A 691 -15.90 57.94 -13.20
CA ALA A 691 -15.57 58.50 -11.88
C ALA A 691 -14.09 58.90 -11.80
N ALA A 692 -13.65 59.78 -12.72
CA ALA A 692 -12.34 60.39 -12.65
C ALA A 692 -12.16 61.08 -11.28
N GLY A 693 -11.33 60.51 -10.41
CA GLY A 693 -11.04 61.03 -9.06
C GLY A 693 -11.63 60.27 -7.87
N ALA A 694 -12.37 59.16 -8.05
CA ALA A 694 -12.92 58.40 -6.92
C ALA A 694 -11.89 57.50 -6.21
N VAL A 695 -10.80 57.14 -6.89
CA VAL A 695 -9.72 56.30 -6.36
C VAL A 695 -8.38 56.89 -6.77
N GLU A 696 -7.54 57.25 -5.80
CA GLU A 696 -6.19 57.74 -6.06
C GLU A 696 -5.22 56.57 -6.25
N PRO A 697 -4.49 56.47 -7.38
CA PRO A 697 -3.50 55.42 -7.59
C PRO A 697 -2.26 55.66 -6.70
N LEU A 698 -1.77 54.60 -6.05
CA LEU A 698 -0.65 54.64 -5.11
C LEU A 698 0.57 53.89 -5.66
N ASP A 699 1.75 54.50 -5.65
CA ASP A 699 3.04 53.86 -5.90
C ASP A 699 3.44 52.95 -4.73
N TYR A 700 3.55 51.65 -5.02
CA TYR A 700 3.91 50.59 -4.09
C TYR A 700 5.44 50.31 -4.02
N THR A 701 6.30 51.16 -4.59
CA THR A 701 7.76 50.95 -4.60
C THR A 701 8.35 50.71 -3.20
N ASN A 702 7.95 51.49 -2.19
CA ASN A 702 8.40 51.30 -0.80
C ASN A 702 7.94 49.96 -0.23
N TYR A 703 6.72 49.55 -0.58
CA TYR A 703 6.15 48.28 -0.18
C TYR A 703 6.89 47.09 -0.80
N TYR A 704 7.25 47.17 -2.09
CA TYR A 704 8.09 46.20 -2.76
C TYR A 704 9.45 46.04 -2.07
N MET A 705 10.10 47.14 -1.70
CA MET A 705 11.38 47.12 -0.98
C MET A 705 11.24 46.49 0.41
N LEU A 706 10.20 46.84 1.17
CA LEU A 706 9.97 46.26 2.49
C LEU A 706 9.78 44.75 2.41
N MET A 707 8.90 44.28 1.52
CA MET A 707 8.56 42.88 1.38
C MET A 707 9.76 42.04 0.95
N THR A 708 10.50 42.51 -0.06
CA THR A 708 11.70 41.80 -0.54
C THR A 708 12.83 41.78 0.50
N SER A 709 13.01 42.87 1.25
CA SER A 709 14.01 42.94 2.33
C SER A 709 13.64 42.01 3.48
N LEU A 710 12.39 42.03 3.93
CA LEU A 710 11.90 41.16 4.99
C LEU A 710 12.06 39.68 4.63
N LEU A 711 11.68 39.31 3.40
CA LEU A 711 11.83 37.94 2.92
C LEU A 711 13.30 37.52 2.82
N SER A 712 14.18 38.40 2.33
CA SER A 712 15.62 38.11 2.21
C SER A 712 16.26 37.84 3.58
N VAL A 713 15.96 38.69 4.58
CA VAL A 713 16.45 38.48 5.96
C VAL A 713 15.91 37.17 6.53
N SER A 714 14.64 36.86 6.27
CA SER A 714 13.98 35.65 6.76
C SER A 714 14.55 34.38 6.12
N VAL A 715 14.89 34.41 4.83
CA VAL A 715 15.57 33.33 4.10
C VAL A 715 16.97 33.09 4.66
N ILE A 716 17.75 34.16 4.89
CA ILE A 716 19.09 34.06 5.45
C ILE A 716 19.01 33.42 6.85
N ALA A 717 18.11 33.92 7.70
CA ALA A 717 17.89 33.36 9.03
C ALA A 717 17.44 31.90 8.98
N PHE A 718 16.50 31.54 8.11
CA PHE A 718 16.05 30.16 7.94
C PHE A 718 17.18 29.24 7.51
N THR A 719 17.97 29.66 6.52
CA THR A 719 19.04 28.83 5.94
C THR A 719 20.14 28.55 6.97
N LEU A 720 20.48 29.54 7.79
CA LEU A 720 21.53 29.45 8.82
C LEU A 720 21.06 28.74 10.09
N LEU A 721 19.83 28.98 10.53
CA LEU A 721 19.37 28.58 11.86
C LEU A 721 18.50 27.32 11.87
N PHE A 722 17.80 27.02 10.78
CA PHE A 722 16.89 25.88 10.75
C PHE A 722 17.65 24.59 10.50
N ASP A 723 17.56 23.69 11.46
CA ASP A 723 17.94 22.30 11.35
C ASP A 723 16.98 21.49 12.21
N THR A 724 16.62 20.29 11.76
CA THR A 724 15.74 19.41 12.52
C THR A 724 16.16 17.95 12.37
N PRO A 725 16.35 17.22 13.47
CA PRO A 725 16.48 15.78 13.42
C PRO A 725 15.15 15.16 12.97
N TYR A 726 15.23 14.08 12.19
CA TYR A 726 14.07 13.35 11.70
C TYR A 726 13.54 12.38 12.77
N HIS A 727 12.84 12.89 13.79
CA HIS A 727 12.39 12.10 14.94
C HIS A 727 11.36 11.01 14.62
N ARG A 728 10.36 11.31 13.78
CA ARG A 728 9.33 10.34 13.39
C ARG A 728 9.91 9.32 12.42
N THR A 729 10.72 9.76 11.46
CA THR A 729 11.40 8.87 10.51
C THR A 729 12.38 7.94 11.22
N ALA A 730 13.18 8.46 12.16
CA ALA A 730 14.08 7.65 12.97
C ALA A 730 13.32 6.68 13.88
N ARG A 731 12.13 7.05 14.38
CA ARG A 731 11.27 6.14 15.15
C ARG A 731 10.61 5.07 14.27
N ASP A 732 10.14 5.42 13.08
CA ASP A 732 9.61 4.45 12.11
C ASP A 732 10.72 3.46 11.69
N GLN A 733 11.95 3.93 11.53
CA GLN A 733 13.14 3.10 11.35
C GLN A 733 13.53 2.31 12.60
N ALA A 734 13.37 2.86 13.81
CA ALA A 734 13.69 2.17 15.07
C ALA A 734 12.63 1.15 15.47
N ASP A 735 11.35 1.37 15.14
CA ASP A 735 10.26 0.41 15.33
C ASP A 735 10.30 -0.67 14.25
N GLY A 736 10.74 -0.33 13.03
CA GLY A 736 11.18 -1.29 12.01
C GLY A 736 12.36 -2.13 12.50
N ASN A 737 13.43 -1.48 12.97
CA ASN A 737 14.63 -2.13 13.49
C ASN A 737 14.40 -2.85 14.82
N ARG A 738 13.45 -2.46 15.67
CA ARG A 738 13.05 -3.20 16.89
C ARG A 738 12.22 -4.42 16.52
N SER A 739 11.42 -4.33 15.46
CA SER A 739 10.85 -5.52 14.83
C SER A 739 11.96 -6.46 14.31
N GLU A 740 13.11 -5.93 13.86
CA GLU A 740 14.26 -6.70 13.35
C GLU A 740 15.34 -7.11 14.40
N THR A 741 15.57 -6.37 15.49
CA THR A 741 16.60 -6.67 16.52
C THR A 741 16.08 -7.61 17.59
N VAL A 742 14.77 -7.61 17.85
CA VAL A 742 14.13 -8.67 18.64
C VAL A 742 14.25 -10.04 17.93
N SER A 743 14.58 -10.07 16.64
CA SER A 743 14.88 -11.30 15.88
C SER A 743 16.35 -11.75 15.85
N VAL A 744 17.32 -11.06 16.47
CA VAL A 744 18.77 -11.36 16.26
C VAL A 744 19.62 -11.55 17.54
N ALA A 745 19.10 -11.42 18.77
CA ALA A 745 19.95 -11.59 19.97
C ALA A 745 20.38 -13.07 20.20
N PRO A 746 21.70 -13.40 20.24
CA PRO A 746 22.18 -14.73 20.62
C PRO A 746 22.13 -14.90 22.13
N ALA A 747 21.57 -16.02 22.59
CA ALA A 747 21.54 -16.39 24.00
C ALA A 747 22.87 -17.08 24.37
N ASP A 748 23.80 -16.33 24.96
CA ASP A 748 24.80 -16.87 25.88
C ASP A 748 25.48 -15.74 26.67
N ALA A 749 25.12 -15.63 27.96
CA ALA A 749 26.01 -15.22 29.05
C ALA A 749 25.22 -15.28 30.37
N THR A 750 25.37 -16.40 31.06
CA THR A 750 25.04 -16.58 32.47
C THR A 750 25.88 -15.66 33.36
N ALA A 751 25.23 -14.88 34.24
CA ALA A 751 25.83 -14.46 35.50
C ALA A 751 24.74 -14.23 36.56
N SER A 752 24.99 -14.85 37.69
CA SER A 752 24.15 -15.09 38.87
C SER A 752 23.99 -13.90 39.81
N LEU A 753 22.87 -13.89 40.53
CA LEU A 753 22.67 -13.48 41.94
C LEU A 753 23.18 -12.08 42.36
N ASP A 754 22.29 -11.18 42.78
CA ASP A 754 22.02 -11.04 44.22
C ASP A 754 20.80 -10.15 44.51
N ASP A 755 20.20 -10.43 45.65
CA ASP A 755 19.02 -9.81 46.26
C ASP A 755 19.49 -8.68 47.20
N ARG A 756 18.91 -7.46 47.08
CA ARG A 756 18.75 -6.40 48.12
C ARG A 756 18.71 -4.97 47.54
N GLY A 757 17.78 -4.18 48.08
CA GLY A 757 18.04 -2.77 48.44
C GLY A 757 17.49 -1.68 47.52
N THR A 758 16.41 -1.03 47.99
CA THR A 758 16.19 0.44 48.02
C THR A 758 17.07 1.33 47.14
N GLU A 759 16.48 2.14 46.25
CA GLU A 759 16.44 3.62 46.35
C GLU A 759 15.92 4.29 45.06
N GLN A 760 15.09 5.31 45.30
CA GLN A 760 14.98 6.61 44.62
C GLN A 760 14.96 6.69 43.08
N ALA A 761 13.83 7.18 42.59
CA ALA A 761 13.75 7.97 41.37
C ALA A 761 14.61 9.24 41.47
N PRO A 762 15.20 9.70 40.35
CA PRO A 762 15.38 11.12 40.13
C PRO A 762 14.44 11.62 39.04
N GLU A 763 13.79 12.73 39.37
CA GLU A 763 13.38 13.75 38.41
C GLU A 763 14.53 14.07 37.44
N VAL A 764 14.22 14.18 36.15
CA VAL A 764 14.48 15.33 35.26
C VAL A 764 13.86 15.01 33.89
#